data_AF-A0A7E6D3T4-F1
#
_entry.id   AF-A0A7E6D3T4-F1
#
_cell.length_a   1.000
_cell.length_b   1.000
_cell.length_c   1.000
_cell.angle_alpha   90.00
_cell.angle_beta   90.00
_cell.angle_gamma   90.00
#
_symmetry.space_group_name_H-M   'P 1'
#
loop_
_entity.id
_entity.type
_entity.pdbx_description
1 polymer ?
#
loop_
_entity_poly.entity_id
_entity_poly.type
_entity_poly.pdbx_seq_one_letter_code
_entity_poly.pdbx_strand_id
1 'polypeptide(L)'
;MQALEQQMEGVRAQLQELEDELYAIEVANLWQEVKLLALKVQDLRAELEKERTQRSMAVAARKKLEMDLKDLQAQIDSPNKNNDEDTEEVQKLQAQMKDCMRKLPGVQSSLDEMLAKAKENRKKRKSMEAKMIHLQEVKGNLEKDKQTLEHERGELAKEVKVLLQGKQDSEHRRQKAEAQLQELQVKFKEEEQVRTQLQVELERVTGLLRQSDRKCSQLTKDVSTVESQLQDTQELLWQVDWQKQGLITQLQQVEEERRSLKKQLEQEEEAKHNLEKQVSDLKKKMEHGVRCLEIAKEDKSTLEKDMEGLRQRYKEKVAAYDKLEKDRTRLQQERQRLSDLEKKQVKFDQLLAKEKTISAQYAEERDRAKAEARERETKALSLARALEEAMEQKAELEQLNKQFCTEMEDLRSSKEDLGNTDTEAGISGASCPSAHDSGSFGWQVHELEKSKRALEQQVKEMKTQLEELEDHLQATEDAKLQLEVNLQAMKAQFERDLQGRDEQSEEKKKQLVRQVREMEAELEDERKQRSMAMAARKKLEMDLKDLKAQIDTANNDRDEAIKQLRKVQAQMKDYMRELDDRCASNEEILAQAKKNEKKLKSMEAEMIQLQEELASAERAKRQAQQERDELADEIAHSSGKGALALEEKQRLKARITQLEEELEEEKDNTELVIDRLKKANLQIDQINTDLNLERSHAQKNEDARQQLECQNKELKVKLQEMEGTVKSKYKASITALEAKIAQLEEQLEKEIK
;
A
#
# COMPACT_ATOMS: atom_id res chain seq x y z
N MET A 1 30.36 43.45 0.49
CA MET A 1 30.72 43.27 -0.92
C MET A 1 30.73 44.61 -1.65
N GLN A 2 29.61 45.35 -1.72
CA GLN A 2 29.56 46.69 -2.34
C GLN A 2 30.60 47.70 -1.81
N ALA A 3 30.82 47.75 -0.49
CA ALA A 3 31.83 48.66 0.08
C ALA A 3 33.28 48.29 -0.32
N LEU A 4 33.55 47.01 -0.56
CA LEU A 4 34.86 46.54 -1.04
C LEU A 4 35.05 46.80 -2.54
N GLU A 5 33.99 46.67 -3.34
CA GLU A 5 34.00 47.05 -4.76
C GLU A 5 34.27 48.54 -4.95
N GLN A 6 33.60 49.41 -4.19
CA GLN A 6 33.83 50.85 -4.23
C GLN A 6 35.26 51.24 -3.81
N GLN A 7 35.83 50.55 -2.81
CA GLN A 7 37.23 50.78 -2.42
C GLN A 7 38.21 50.32 -3.50
N MET A 8 37.96 49.19 -4.17
CA MET A 8 38.82 48.73 -5.26
C MET A 8 38.73 49.60 -6.51
N GLU A 9 37.54 50.13 -6.84
CA GLU A 9 37.39 51.11 -7.93
C GLU A 9 38.16 52.41 -7.64
N GLY A 10 38.09 52.90 -6.40
CA GLY A 10 38.86 54.08 -5.99
C GLY A 10 40.37 53.91 -6.11
N VAL A 11 40.91 52.76 -5.69
CA VAL A 11 42.35 52.45 -5.82
C VAL A 11 42.77 52.27 -7.27
N ARG A 12 41.92 51.68 -8.12
CA ARG A 12 42.19 51.55 -9.57
C ARG A 12 42.23 52.90 -10.26
N ALA A 13 41.30 53.81 -9.93
CA ALA A 13 41.29 55.16 -10.48
C ALA A 13 42.57 55.93 -10.11
N GLN A 14 43.02 55.83 -8.85
CA GLN A 14 44.26 56.47 -8.39
C GLN A 14 45.52 55.88 -9.05
N LEU A 15 45.58 54.57 -9.28
CA LEU A 15 46.70 53.94 -9.99
C LEU A 15 46.74 54.38 -11.46
N GLN A 16 45.57 54.48 -12.11
CA GLN A 16 45.45 54.94 -13.49
C GLN A 16 45.95 56.39 -13.64
N GLU A 17 45.56 57.28 -12.73
CA GLU A 17 46.03 58.68 -12.73
C GLU A 17 47.56 58.78 -12.57
N LEU A 18 48.15 57.98 -11.67
CA LEU A 18 49.61 57.96 -11.47
C LEU A 18 50.36 57.38 -12.68
N GLU A 19 49.82 56.36 -13.33
CA GLU A 19 50.40 55.79 -14.56
C GLU A 19 50.35 56.78 -15.72
N ASP A 20 49.23 57.49 -15.89
CA ASP A 20 49.08 58.52 -16.92
C ASP A 20 50.00 59.73 -16.66
N GLU A 21 50.18 60.15 -15.39
CA GLU A 21 51.11 61.21 -15.02
C GLU A 21 52.58 60.83 -15.29
N LEU A 22 53.00 59.61 -14.91
CA LEU A 22 54.36 59.13 -15.16
C LEU A 22 54.65 59.04 -16.66
N TYR A 23 53.69 58.51 -17.44
CA TYR A 23 53.83 58.42 -18.89
C TYR A 23 53.91 59.80 -19.55
N ALA A 24 53.07 60.75 -19.11
CA ALA A 24 53.11 62.12 -19.61
C ALA A 24 54.46 62.81 -19.33
N ILE A 25 55.05 62.58 -18.15
CA ILE A 25 56.37 63.10 -17.77
C ILE A 25 57.47 62.48 -18.64
N GLU A 26 57.46 61.17 -18.84
CA GLU A 26 58.45 60.49 -19.68
C GLU A 26 58.40 60.94 -21.14
N VAL A 27 57.19 61.04 -21.72
CA VAL A 27 57.01 61.52 -23.09
C VAL A 27 57.44 62.98 -23.22
N ALA A 28 57.13 63.84 -22.25
CA ALA A 28 57.55 65.24 -22.25
C ALA A 28 59.08 65.37 -22.20
N ASN A 29 59.75 64.58 -21.34
CA ASN A 29 61.21 64.57 -21.24
C ASN A 29 61.87 64.12 -22.55
N LEU A 30 61.40 63.03 -23.16
CA LEU A 30 61.91 62.54 -24.45
C LEU A 30 61.70 63.56 -25.57
N TRP A 31 60.55 64.23 -25.60
CA TRP A 31 60.27 65.28 -26.59
C TRP A 31 61.21 66.48 -26.42
N GLN A 32 61.51 66.85 -25.18
CA GLN A 32 62.44 67.92 -24.85
C GLN A 32 63.88 67.57 -25.27
N GLU A 33 64.31 66.32 -25.08
CA GLU A 33 65.60 65.82 -25.56
C GLU A 33 65.71 65.83 -27.09
N VAL A 34 64.68 65.34 -27.79
CA VAL A 34 64.62 65.37 -29.27
C VAL A 34 64.70 66.81 -29.79
N LYS A 35 64.00 67.76 -29.14
CA LYS A 35 64.04 69.18 -29.50
C LYS A 35 65.42 69.80 -29.29
N LEU A 36 66.09 69.49 -28.18
CA LEU A 36 67.46 69.92 -27.89
C LEU A 36 68.48 69.36 -28.90
N LEU A 37 68.31 68.09 -29.30
CA LEU A 37 69.16 67.46 -30.31
C LEU A 37 68.94 68.06 -31.71
N ALA A 38 67.69 68.37 -32.07
CA ALA A 38 67.36 69.02 -33.34
C ALA A 38 68.01 70.41 -33.46
N LEU A 39 67.96 71.21 -32.38
CA LEU A 39 68.63 72.52 -32.32
C LEU A 39 70.15 72.39 -32.48
N LYS A 40 70.78 71.44 -31.77
CA LYS A 40 72.22 71.16 -31.92
C LYS A 40 72.61 70.75 -33.35
N VAL A 41 71.75 69.98 -34.04
CA VAL A 41 71.98 69.61 -35.44
C VAL A 41 71.85 70.84 -36.36
N GLN A 42 70.93 71.75 -36.08
CA GLN A 42 70.77 73.01 -36.82
C GLN A 42 71.98 73.93 -36.64
N ASP A 43 72.48 74.08 -35.42
CA ASP A 43 73.68 74.88 -35.14
C ASP A 43 74.91 74.33 -35.86
N LEU A 44 75.12 73.00 -35.81
CA LEU A 44 76.21 72.33 -36.53
C LEU A 44 76.08 72.46 -38.07
N ARG A 45 74.85 72.60 -38.60
CA ARG A 45 74.63 72.88 -40.04
C ARG A 45 75.02 74.31 -40.39
N ALA A 46 74.66 75.29 -39.56
CA ALA A 46 75.04 76.69 -39.76
C ALA A 46 76.56 76.90 -39.65
N GLU A 47 77.22 76.22 -38.70
CA GLU A 47 78.69 76.22 -38.58
C GLU A 47 79.37 75.62 -39.82
N LEU A 48 78.82 74.53 -40.39
CA LEU A 48 79.33 73.92 -41.62
C LEU A 48 79.22 74.88 -42.81
N GLU A 49 78.14 75.64 -42.93
CA GLU A 49 77.97 76.63 -44.00
C GLU A 49 78.98 77.78 -43.87
N LYS A 50 79.22 78.27 -42.65
CA LYS A 50 80.27 79.26 -42.37
C LYS A 50 81.67 78.73 -42.67
N GLU A 51 81.97 77.47 -42.33
CA GLU A 51 83.25 76.84 -42.66
C GLU A 51 83.42 76.68 -44.18
N ARG A 52 82.36 76.28 -44.90
CA ARG A 52 82.38 76.15 -46.37
C ARG A 52 82.68 77.48 -47.06
N THR A 53 82.07 78.58 -46.62
CA THR A 53 82.31 79.91 -47.21
C THR A 53 83.73 80.39 -46.93
N GLN A 54 84.20 80.28 -45.68
CA GLN A 54 85.57 80.63 -45.30
C GLN A 54 86.61 79.79 -46.06
N ARG A 55 86.39 78.49 -46.18
CA ARG A 55 87.25 77.60 -46.94
C ARG A 55 87.25 77.90 -48.42
N SER A 56 86.09 78.20 -49.01
CA SER A 56 85.99 78.63 -50.42
C SER A 56 86.80 79.90 -50.67
N MET A 57 86.70 80.89 -49.77
CA MET A 57 87.49 82.12 -49.84
C MET A 57 88.99 81.85 -49.70
N ALA A 58 89.41 80.98 -48.77
CA ALA A 58 90.81 80.63 -48.59
C ALA A 58 91.38 79.86 -49.79
N VAL A 59 90.61 78.96 -50.41
CA VAL A 59 90.98 78.28 -51.66
C VAL A 59 91.10 79.27 -52.81
N ALA A 60 90.18 80.23 -52.92
CA ALA A 60 90.25 81.28 -53.93
C ALA A 60 91.48 82.18 -53.73
N ALA A 61 91.78 82.57 -52.49
CA ALA A 61 92.97 83.34 -52.14
C ALA A 61 94.27 82.58 -52.45
N ARG A 62 94.32 81.27 -52.16
CA ARG A 62 95.44 80.41 -52.53
C ARG A 62 95.61 80.32 -54.05
N LYS A 63 94.54 80.03 -54.80
CA LYS A 63 94.58 79.96 -56.27
C LYS A 63 95.02 81.28 -56.89
N LYS A 64 94.58 82.40 -56.32
CA LYS A 64 95.00 83.74 -56.74
C LYS A 64 96.51 83.94 -56.53
N LEU A 65 97.02 83.62 -55.33
CA LEU A 65 98.46 83.68 -55.05
C LEU A 65 99.27 82.71 -55.93
N GLU A 66 98.76 81.52 -56.24
CA GLU A 66 99.41 80.57 -57.16
C GLU A 66 99.43 81.07 -58.61
N MET A 67 98.38 81.75 -59.05
CA MET A 67 98.29 82.36 -60.38
C MET A 67 99.20 83.59 -60.46
N ASP A 68 99.16 84.48 -59.46
CA ASP A 68 100.05 85.63 -59.34
C ASP A 68 101.53 85.17 -59.33
N LEU A 69 101.86 84.07 -58.66
CA LEU A 69 103.21 83.47 -58.71
C LEU A 69 103.60 82.99 -60.11
N LYS A 70 102.68 82.33 -60.83
CA LYS A 70 102.93 81.87 -62.21
C LYS A 70 103.08 83.04 -63.18
N ASP A 71 102.24 84.07 -63.04
CA ASP A 71 102.26 85.26 -63.88
C ASP A 71 103.53 86.08 -63.63
N LEU A 72 103.92 86.27 -62.37
CA LEU A 72 105.18 86.91 -61.99
C LEU A 72 106.40 86.10 -62.48
N GLN A 73 106.35 84.77 -62.40
CA GLN A 73 107.42 83.90 -62.93
C GLN A 73 107.53 84.03 -64.46
N ALA A 74 106.40 84.03 -65.19
CA ALA A 74 106.39 84.20 -66.65
C ALA A 74 106.89 85.58 -67.09
N GLN A 75 106.63 86.64 -66.32
CA GLN A 75 107.15 88.00 -66.56
C GLN A 75 108.65 88.14 -66.24
N ILE A 76 109.17 87.31 -65.33
CA ILE A 76 110.61 87.21 -65.07
C ILE A 76 111.32 86.44 -66.20
N ASP A 77 110.72 85.36 -66.71
CA ASP A 77 111.33 84.44 -67.70
C ASP A 77 111.25 84.92 -69.17
N SER A 78 110.65 86.10 -69.47
CA SER A 78 110.49 86.58 -70.85
C SER A 78 111.83 86.98 -71.51
N PRO A 79 112.12 86.63 -72.78
CA PRO A 79 113.48 86.69 -73.35
C PRO A 79 114.00 88.07 -73.80
N ASN A 80 113.25 89.16 -73.57
CA ASN A 80 113.52 90.45 -74.21
C ASN A 80 113.85 91.55 -73.19
N LYS A 81 114.92 91.35 -72.41
CA LYS A 81 115.44 92.33 -71.44
C LYS A 81 116.93 92.56 -71.69
N ASN A 82 117.23 93.58 -72.48
CA ASN A 82 118.58 93.99 -72.86
C ASN A 82 118.67 95.52 -72.71
N ASN A 83 118.64 96.04 -71.47
CA ASN A 83 119.10 97.38 -71.07
C ASN A 83 119.18 97.48 -69.53
N ASP A 84 120.01 98.36 -68.98
CA ASP A 84 120.22 98.51 -67.51
C ASP A 84 118.95 98.97 -66.76
N GLU A 85 117.96 99.57 -67.43
CA GLU A 85 116.61 99.86 -66.88
C GLU A 85 115.78 98.59 -66.61
N ASP A 86 116.08 97.47 -67.29
CA ASP A 86 115.35 96.20 -67.11
C ASP A 86 115.73 95.48 -65.79
N THR A 87 116.85 95.86 -65.15
CA THR A 87 117.31 95.19 -63.92
C THR A 87 116.54 95.62 -62.67
N GLU A 88 116.11 96.90 -62.56
CA GLU A 88 115.26 97.37 -61.45
C GLU A 88 113.84 96.78 -61.52
N GLU A 89 113.29 96.62 -62.73
CA GLU A 89 111.96 96.06 -62.92
C GLU A 89 111.94 94.55 -62.62
N VAL A 90 112.97 93.82 -63.03
CA VAL A 90 113.18 92.42 -62.63
C VAL A 90 113.34 92.28 -61.10
N GLN A 91 114.07 93.19 -60.44
CA GLN A 91 114.20 93.16 -58.98
C GLN A 91 112.88 93.45 -58.25
N LYS A 92 112.04 94.38 -58.76
CA LYS A 92 110.69 94.61 -58.23
C LYS A 92 109.78 93.38 -58.39
N LEU A 93 109.78 92.74 -59.55
CA LEU A 93 109.02 91.51 -59.80
C LEU A 93 109.53 90.35 -58.92
N GLN A 94 110.84 90.21 -58.74
CA GLN A 94 111.42 89.22 -57.81
C GLN A 94 111.05 89.50 -56.35
N ALA A 95 110.96 90.77 -55.93
CA ALA A 95 110.50 91.13 -54.59
C ALA A 95 109.01 90.80 -54.38
N GLN A 96 108.16 91.06 -55.36
CA GLN A 96 106.74 90.69 -55.35
C GLN A 96 106.54 89.17 -55.34
N MET A 97 107.34 88.43 -56.12
CA MET A 97 107.34 86.96 -56.13
C MET A 97 107.76 86.40 -54.76
N LYS A 98 108.78 86.98 -54.13
CA LYS A 98 109.24 86.60 -52.79
C LYS A 98 108.18 86.88 -51.71
N ASP A 99 107.38 87.93 -51.87
CA ASP A 99 106.26 88.23 -50.98
C ASP A 99 105.11 87.23 -51.13
N CYS A 100 104.73 86.88 -52.37
CA CYS A 100 103.77 85.81 -52.63
C CYS A 100 104.24 84.44 -52.09
N MET A 101 105.51 84.10 -52.29
CA MET A 101 106.14 82.87 -51.75
C MET A 101 106.14 82.82 -50.22
N ARG A 102 106.21 83.97 -49.53
CA ARG A 102 106.08 84.01 -48.06
C ARG A 102 104.64 83.85 -47.58
N LYS A 103 103.66 84.36 -48.33
CA LYS A 103 102.24 84.32 -47.96
C LYS A 103 101.60 82.95 -48.22
N LEU A 104 102.05 82.23 -49.25
CA LEU A 104 101.48 80.94 -49.67
C LEU A 104 101.45 79.86 -48.56
N PRO A 105 102.53 79.62 -47.79
CA PRO A 105 102.53 78.61 -46.72
C PRO A 105 101.57 78.95 -45.57
N GLY A 106 101.39 80.24 -45.27
CA GLY A 106 100.45 80.69 -44.25
C GLY A 106 98.98 80.42 -44.63
N VAL A 107 98.61 80.70 -45.88
CA VAL A 107 97.28 80.36 -46.41
C VAL A 107 97.10 78.84 -46.47
N GLN A 108 98.16 78.09 -46.81
CA GLN A 108 98.12 76.63 -46.87
C GLN A 108 97.91 76.00 -45.48
N SER A 109 98.64 76.44 -44.46
CA SER A 109 98.47 75.97 -43.08
C SER A 109 97.05 76.26 -42.56
N SER A 110 96.52 77.46 -42.87
CA SER A 110 95.15 77.84 -42.50
C SER A 110 94.10 76.95 -43.18
N LEU A 111 94.32 76.57 -44.45
CA LEU A 111 93.44 75.65 -45.16
C LEU A 111 93.46 74.23 -44.57
N ASP A 112 94.64 73.74 -44.16
CA ASP A 112 94.81 72.42 -43.56
C ASP A 112 94.17 72.33 -42.16
N GLU A 113 94.23 73.41 -41.36
CA GLU A 113 93.50 73.51 -40.09
C GLU A 113 91.98 73.54 -40.27
N MET A 114 91.47 74.29 -41.26
CA MET A 114 90.05 74.30 -41.61
C MET A 114 89.57 72.91 -42.03
N LEU A 115 90.38 72.21 -42.84
CA LEU A 115 90.13 70.83 -43.27
C LEU A 115 90.05 69.82 -42.12
N ALA A 116 90.90 69.96 -41.10
CA ALA A 116 90.89 69.11 -39.92
C ALA A 116 89.61 69.32 -39.08
N LYS A 117 89.25 70.59 -38.82
CA LYS A 117 88.01 70.96 -38.10
C LYS A 117 86.76 70.47 -38.83
N ALA A 118 86.73 70.58 -40.16
CA ALA A 118 85.63 70.09 -40.98
C ALA A 118 85.44 68.56 -40.86
N LYS A 119 86.53 67.79 -40.80
CA LYS A 119 86.47 66.33 -40.61
C LYS A 119 85.91 65.96 -39.23
N GLU A 120 86.27 66.69 -38.18
CA GLU A 120 85.76 66.46 -36.83
C GLU A 120 84.26 66.78 -36.73
N ASN A 121 83.83 67.94 -37.23
CA ASN A 121 82.42 68.34 -37.26
C ASN A 121 81.56 67.38 -38.09
N ARG A 122 82.11 66.84 -39.19
CA ARG A 122 81.43 65.80 -39.98
C ARG A 122 81.21 64.50 -39.19
N LYS A 123 82.16 64.09 -38.33
CA LYS A 123 81.99 62.92 -37.46
C LYS A 123 80.92 63.17 -36.39
N LYS A 124 80.94 64.34 -35.73
CA LYS A 124 79.94 64.73 -34.73
C LYS A 124 78.53 64.75 -35.32
N ARG A 125 78.36 65.34 -36.50
CA ARG A 125 77.08 65.37 -37.21
C ARG A 125 76.55 63.96 -37.50
N LYS A 126 77.37 63.08 -38.07
CA LYS A 126 76.96 61.69 -38.36
C LYS A 126 76.52 60.92 -37.11
N SER A 127 77.22 61.11 -35.99
CA SER A 127 76.85 60.49 -34.71
C SER A 127 75.50 60.99 -34.18
N MET A 128 75.25 62.31 -34.26
CA MET A 128 73.98 62.89 -33.83
C MET A 128 72.81 62.49 -34.74
N GLU A 129 73.06 62.39 -36.05
CA GLU A 129 72.08 61.96 -37.05
C GLU A 129 71.68 60.48 -36.84
N ALA A 130 72.64 59.61 -36.50
CA ALA A 130 72.36 58.22 -36.12
C ALA A 130 71.53 58.12 -34.82
N LYS A 131 71.82 58.94 -33.79
CA LYS A 131 71.03 58.97 -32.55
C LYS A 131 69.59 59.44 -32.79
N MET A 132 69.39 60.41 -33.67
CA MET A 132 68.06 60.90 -34.04
C MET A 132 67.22 59.83 -34.73
N ILE A 133 67.81 59.09 -35.68
CA ILE A 133 67.12 57.98 -36.38
C ILE A 133 66.72 56.89 -35.38
N HIS A 134 67.63 56.51 -34.48
CA HIS A 134 67.33 55.48 -33.47
C HIS A 134 66.17 55.89 -32.53
N LEU A 135 66.14 57.15 -32.07
CA LEU A 135 65.05 57.67 -31.25
C LEU A 135 63.71 57.73 -32.01
N GLN A 136 63.74 58.01 -33.32
CA GLN A 136 62.53 57.98 -34.16
C GLN A 136 62.00 56.55 -34.34
N GLU A 137 62.86 55.55 -34.50
CA GLU A 137 62.47 54.15 -34.56
C GLU A 137 61.85 53.66 -33.24
N VAL A 138 62.49 53.98 -32.10
CA VAL A 138 61.96 53.65 -30.77
C VAL A 138 60.59 54.29 -30.54
N LYS A 139 60.44 55.57 -30.92
CA LYS A 139 59.14 56.26 -30.85
C LYS A 139 58.07 55.55 -31.70
N GLY A 140 58.40 55.17 -32.94
CA GLY A 140 57.45 54.48 -33.82
C GLY A 140 57.04 53.10 -33.30
N ASN A 141 57.94 52.38 -32.63
CA ASN A 141 57.60 51.12 -31.98
C ASN A 141 56.68 51.34 -30.77
N LEU A 142 56.97 52.31 -29.91
CA LEU A 142 56.11 52.66 -28.76
C LEU A 142 54.71 53.11 -29.20
N GLU A 143 54.59 53.85 -30.30
CA GLU A 143 53.29 54.24 -30.87
C GLU A 143 52.48 53.04 -31.37
N LYS A 144 53.14 52.03 -31.97
CA LYS A 144 52.48 50.78 -32.37
C LYS A 144 52.03 49.95 -31.17
N ASP A 145 52.90 49.80 -30.18
CA ASP A 145 52.59 49.04 -28.95
C ASP A 145 51.41 49.70 -28.19
N LYS A 146 51.37 51.04 -28.17
CA LYS A 146 50.24 51.80 -27.63
C LYS A 146 48.94 51.49 -28.38
N GLN A 147 48.95 51.50 -29.72
CA GLN A 147 47.76 51.19 -30.52
C GLN A 147 47.27 49.76 -30.28
N THR A 148 48.17 48.79 -30.14
CA THR A 148 47.79 47.41 -29.84
C THR A 148 47.18 47.28 -28.45
N LEU A 149 47.74 47.94 -27.43
CA LEU A 149 47.19 47.93 -26.07
C LEU A 149 45.83 48.65 -25.99
N GLU A 150 45.65 49.75 -26.73
CA GLU A 150 44.35 50.44 -26.83
C GLU A 150 43.28 49.55 -27.49
N HIS A 151 43.66 48.78 -28.52
CA HIS A 151 42.77 47.82 -29.16
C HIS A 151 42.38 46.67 -28.22
N GLU A 152 43.35 46.06 -27.54
CA GLU A 152 43.11 44.99 -26.55
C GLU A 152 42.23 45.47 -25.39
N ARG A 153 42.46 46.69 -24.89
CA ARG A 153 41.60 47.32 -23.88
C ARG A 153 40.16 47.48 -24.38
N GLY A 154 39.98 47.86 -25.65
CA GLY A 154 38.67 47.97 -26.28
C GLY A 154 37.94 46.63 -26.40
N GLU A 155 38.64 45.56 -26.77
CA GLU A 155 38.07 44.22 -26.85
C GLU A 155 37.70 43.67 -25.46
N LEU A 156 38.57 43.84 -24.47
CA LEU A 156 38.27 43.47 -23.07
C LEU A 156 37.06 44.22 -22.51
N ALA A 157 36.91 45.51 -22.84
CA ALA A 157 35.73 46.29 -22.43
C ALA A 157 34.43 45.76 -23.07
N LYS A 158 34.47 45.31 -24.33
CA LYS A 158 33.33 44.66 -24.98
C LYS A 158 33.00 43.32 -24.31
N GLU A 159 34.02 42.52 -24.01
CA GLU A 159 33.84 41.23 -23.35
C GLU A 159 33.21 41.37 -21.95
N VAL A 160 33.69 42.34 -21.15
CA VAL A 160 33.09 42.68 -19.85
C VAL A 160 31.62 43.08 -20.01
N LYS A 161 31.27 43.86 -21.04
CA LYS A 161 29.87 44.25 -21.31
C LYS A 161 29.00 43.05 -21.67
N VAL A 162 29.49 42.12 -22.47
CA VAL A 162 28.78 40.87 -22.79
C VAL A 162 28.60 40.00 -21.55
N LEU A 163 29.62 39.89 -20.70
CA LEU A 163 29.54 39.14 -19.45
C LEU A 163 28.55 39.76 -18.45
N LEU A 164 28.50 41.09 -18.36
CA LEU A 164 27.51 41.80 -17.54
C LEU A 164 26.08 41.58 -18.05
N GLN A 165 25.87 41.62 -19.37
CA GLN A 165 24.56 41.30 -19.96
C GLN A 165 24.17 39.84 -19.68
N GLY A 166 25.09 38.90 -19.88
CA GLY A 166 24.87 37.49 -19.59
C GLY A 166 24.56 37.23 -18.11
N LYS A 167 25.19 37.96 -17.19
CA LYS A 167 24.88 37.93 -15.76
C LYS A 167 23.45 38.39 -15.50
N GLN A 168 23.01 39.51 -16.06
CA GLN A 168 21.64 40.01 -15.90
C GLN A 168 20.60 39.02 -16.45
N ASP A 169 20.86 38.44 -17.62
CA ASP A 169 19.96 37.45 -18.23
C ASP A 169 19.90 36.15 -17.40
N SER A 170 21.01 35.75 -16.78
CA SER A 170 21.05 34.60 -15.86
C SER A 170 20.28 34.88 -14.56
N GLU A 171 20.36 36.11 -14.05
CA GLU A 171 19.67 36.53 -12.84
C GLU A 171 18.15 36.64 -13.08
N HIS A 172 17.72 37.16 -14.23
CA HIS A 172 16.33 37.16 -14.63
C HIS A 172 15.77 35.73 -14.81
N ARG A 173 16.55 34.82 -15.40
CA ARG A 173 16.17 33.40 -15.48
C ARG A 173 16.04 32.75 -14.10
N ARG A 174 16.95 33.06 -13.17
CA ARG A 174 16.89 32.59 -11.78
C ARG A 174 15.61 33.09 -11.10
N GLN A 175 15.29 34.39 -11.20
CA GLN A 175 14.08 34.96 -10.61
C GLN A 175 12.80 34.31 -11.16
N LYS A 176 12.75 34.05 -12.47
CA LYS A 176 11.61 33.34 -13.10
C LYS A 176 11.47 31.91 -12.58
N ALA A 177 12.58 31.18 -12.41
CA ALA A 177 12.58 29.84 -11.84
C ALA A 177 12.15 29.84 -10.36
N GLU A 178 12.59 30.84 -9.57
CA GLU A 178 12.16 31.02 -8.18
C GLU A 178 10.66 31.31 -8.06
N ALA A 179 10.10 32.12 -8.96
CA ALA A 179 8.66 32.36 -9.01
C ALA A 179 7.87 31.08 -9.33
N GLN A 180 8.32 30.29 -10.31
CA GLN A 180 7.72 29.00 -10.64
C GLN A 180 7.79 28.00 -9.47
N LEU A 181 8.89 27.98 -8.72
CA LEU A 181 9.03 27.17 -7.52
C LEU A 181 8.01 27.58 -6.44
N GLN A 182 7.81 28.89 -6.23
CA GLN A 182 6.83 29.39 -5.27
C GLN A 182 5.40 29.00 -5.67
N GLU A 183 5.04 29.10 -6.95
CA GLU A 183 3.73 28.65 -7.45
C GLU A 183 3.51 27.15 -7.21
N LEU A 184 4.51 26.32 -7.47
CA LEU A 184 4.44 24.88 -7.21
C LEU A 184 4.31 24.56 -5.72
N GLN A 185 4.99 25.30 -4.86
CA GLN A 185 4.84 25.15 -3.41
C GLN A 185 3.44 25.50 -2.92
N VAL A 186 2.81 26.54 -3.48
CA VAL A 186 1.41 26.88 -3.16
C VAL A 186 0.47 25.77 -3.62
N LYS A 187 0.60 25.29 -4.87
CA LYS A 187 -0.21 24.17 -5.38
C LYS A 187 -0.04 22.90 -4.55
N PHE A 188 1.18 22.58 -4.13
CA PHE A 188 1.44 21.44 -3.26
C PHE A 188 0.71 21.57 -1.90
N LYS A 189 0.71 22.77 -1.30
CA LYS A 189 -0.03 23.01 -0.05
C LYS A 189 -1.55 22.89 -0.25
N GLU A 190 -2.07 23.35 -1.38
CA GLU A 190 -3.49 23.20 -1.74
C GLU A 190 -3.85 21.71 -1.92
N GLU A 191 -3.04 20.95 -2.65
CA GLU A 191 -3.22 19.50 -2.80
C GLU A 191 -3.15 18.75 -1.46
N GLU A 192 -2.25 19.17 -0.57
CA GLU A 192 -2.16 18.60 0.78
C GLU A 192 -3.39 18.92 1.64
N GLN A 193 -3.97 20.12 1.50
CA GLN A 193 -5.26 20.45 2.13
C GLN A 193 -6.41 19.61 1.57
N VAL A 194 -6.47 19.42 0.25
CA VAL A 194 -7.48 18.55 -0.39
C VAL A 194 -7.31 17.10 0.09
N ARG A 195 -6.06 16.61 0.18
CA ARG A 195 -5.76 15.27 0.70
C ARG A 195 -6.26 15.08 2.13
N THR A 196 -6.05 16.06 3.01
CA THR A 196 -6.53 15.97 4.40
C THR A 196 -8.05 16.01 4.48
N GLN A 197 -8.73 16.82 3.66
CA GLN A 197 -10.20 16.81 3.56
C GLN A 197 -10.75 15.46 3.08
N LEU A 198 -10.15 14.87 2.04
CA LEU A 198 -10.53 13.54 1.55
C LEU A 198 -10.31 12.46 2.60
N GLN A 199 -9.25 12.58 3.41
CA GLN A 199 -8.98 11.64 4.49
C GLN A 199 -10.03 11.72 5.61
N VAL A 200 -10.50 12.92 5.95
CA VAL A 200 -11.60 13.12 6.89
C VAL A 200 -12.92 12.52 6.35
N GLU A 201 -13.22 12.73 5.07
CA GLU A 201 -14.39 12.11 4.44
C GLU A 201 -14.29 10.57 4.40
N LEU A 202 -13.10 10.02 4.14
CA LEU A 202 -12.87 8.58 4.20
C LEU A 202 -13.14 8.01 5.60
N GLU A 203 -12.65 8.68 6.65
CA GLU A 203 -12.90 8.29 8.04
C GLU A 203 -14.40 8.37 8.38
N ARG A 204 -15.10 9.40 7.89
CA ARG A 204 -16.56 9.55 8.05
C ARG A 204 -17.33 8.40 7.40
N VAL A 205 -17.01 8.08 6.13
CA VAL A 205 -17.63 6.97 5.40
C VAL A 205 -17.31 5.63 6.08
N THR A 206 -16.08 5.44 6.54
CA THR A 206 -15.68 4.24 7.30
C THR A 206 -16.45 4.11 8.61
N GLY A 207 -16.71 5.23 9.30
CA GLY A 207 -17.56 5.28 10.49
C GLY A 207 -19.01 4.87 10.20
N LEU A 208 -19.59 5.38 9.11
CA LEU A 208 -20.95 5.02 8.66
C LEU A 208 -21.04 3.53 8.28
N LEU A 209 -20.02 2.99 7.59
CA LEU A 209 -19.97 1.57 7.24
C LEU A 209 -19.97 0.70 8.50
N ARG A 210 -19.12 1.00 9.49
CA ARG A 210 -19.09 0.30 10.78
C ARG A 210 -20.43 0.37 11.51
N GLN A 211 -21.15 1.50 11.42
CA GLN A 211 -22.48 1.63 12.01
C GLN A 211 -23.49 0.75 11.27
N SER A 212 -23.40 0.67 9.94
CA SER A 212 -24.24 -0.22 9.15
C SER A 212 -23.97 -1.70 9.43
N ASP A 213 -22.71 -2.09 9.56
CA ASP A 213 -22.31 -3.47 9.90
C ASP A 213 -22.84 -3.87 11.27
N ARG A 214 -22.81 -2.96 12.25
CA ARG A 214 -23.42 -3.18 13.57
C ARG A 214 -24.92 -3.41 13.47
N LYS A 215 -25.62 -2.62 12.64
CA LYS A 215 -27.06 -2.80 12.40
C LYS A 215 -27.35 -4.13 11.72
N CYS A 216 -26.58 -4.49 10.69
CA CYS A 216 -26.72 -5.76 9.99
C CYS A 216 -26.48 -6.96 10.92
N SER A 217 -25.44 -6.87 11.77
CA SER A 217 -25.15 -7.88 12.81
C SER A 217 -26.28 -7.99 13.82
N GLN A 218 -26.90 -6.87 14.24
CA GLN A 218 -28.05 -6.88 15.13
C GLN A 218 -29.26 -7.55 14.47
N LEU A 219 -29.59 -7.16 13.24
CA LEU A 219 -30.69 -7.76 12.49
C LEU A 219 -30.49 -9.26 12.27
N THR A 220 -29.25 -9.71 12.04
CA THR A 220 -28.93 -11.14 11.93
C THR A 220 -29.24 -11.89 13.23
N LYS A 221 -28.92 -11.29 14.40
CA LYS A 221 -29.29 -11.88 15.70
C LYS A 221 -30.79 -11.91 15.90
N ASP A 222 -31.49 -10.83 15.55
CA ASP A 222 -32.94 -10.74 15.67
C ASP A 222 -33.61 -11.81 14.78
N VAL A 223 -33.13 -12.01 13.55
CA VAL A 223 -33.58 -13.09 12.64
C VAL A 223 -33.36 -14.46 13.28
N SER A 224 -32.16 -14.75 13.81
CA SER A 224 -31.91 -16.05 14.47
C SER A 224 -32.81 -16.28 15.68
N THR A 225 -33.19 -15.21 16.38
CA THR A 225 -34.12 -15.28 17.53
C THR A 225 -35.53 -15.63 17.05
N VAL A 226 -35.99 -14.99 15.97
CA VAL A 226 -37.30 -15.29 15.35
C VAL A 226 -37.34 -16.69 14.75
N GLU A 227 -36.24 -17.15 14.13
CA GLU A 227 -36.12 -18.52 13.62
C GLU A 227 -36.22 -19.55 14.76
N SER A 228 -35.55 -19.30 15.89
CA SER A 228 -35.68 -20.15 17.09
C SER A 228 -37.12 -20.19 17.59
N GLN A 229 -37.79 -19.03 17.70
CA GLN A 229 -39.19 -18.96 18.12
C GLN A 229 -40.11 -19.70 17.15
N LEU A 230 -39.86 -19.61 15.85
CA LEU A 230 -40.60 -20.35 14.83
C LEU A 230 -40.42 -21.85 15.02
N GLN A 231 -39.20 -22.33 15.26
CA GLN A 231 -38.92 -23.74 15.50
C GLN A 231 -39.65 -24.25 16.75
N ASP A 232 -39.62 -23.50 17.85
CA ASP A 232 -40.36 -23.84 19.07
C ASP A 232 -41.88 -23.97 18.79
N THR A 233 -42.45 -23.05 18.00
CA THR A 233 -43.88 -23.15 17.62
C THR A 233 -44.19 -24.32 16.71
N GLN A 234 -43.25 -24.72 15.84
CA GLN A 234 -43.39 -25.90 14.98
C GLN A 234 -43.33 -27.20 15.81
N GLU A 235 -42.46 -27.26 16.83
CA GLU A 235 -42.39 -28.40 17.75
C GLU A 235 -43.67 -28.53 18.59
N LEU A 236 -44.22 -27.41 19.09
CA LEU A 236 -45.52 -27.40 19.77
C LEU A 236 -46.65 -27.88 18.86
N LEU A 237 -46.66 -27.45 17.59
CA LEU A 237 -47.63 -27.92 16.60
C LEU A 237 -47.49 -29.44 16.37
N TRP A 238 -46.27 -29.93 16.22
CA TRP A 238 -45.99 -31.36 16.07
C TRP A 238 -46.47 -32.17 17.28
N GLN A 239 -46.26 -31.66 18.50
CA GLN A 239 -46.77 -32.30 19.73
C GLN A 239 -48.31 -32.34 19.76
N VAL A 240 -48.99 -31.28 19.33
CA VAL A 240 -50.46 -31.24 19.24
C VAL A 240 -50.96 -32.24 18.21
N ASP A 241 -50.33 -32.33 17.04
CA ASP A 241 -50.69 -33.32 16.01
C ASP A 241 -50.43 -34.75 16.50
N TRP A 242 -49.34 -34.99 17.21
CA TRP A 242 -49.05 -36.29 17.83
C TRP A 242 -50.12 -36.68 18.86
N GLN A 243 -50.49 -35.76 19.76
CA GLN A 243 -51.56 -35.99 20.73
C GLN A 243 -52.91 -36.25 20.04
N LYS A 244 -53.22 -35.50 18.99
CA LYS A 244 -54.43 -35.69 18.16
C LYS A 244 -54.45 -37.08 17.53
N GLN A 245 -53.34 -37.57 16.98
CA GLN A 245 -53.26 -38.94 16.44
C GLN A 245 -53.45 -40.00 17.52
N GLY A 246 -52.89 -39.77 18.72
CA GLY A 246 -53.15 -40.61 19.88
C GLY A 246 -54.63 -40.69 20.24
N LEU A 247 -55.32 -39.55 20.26
CA LEU A 247 -56.77 -39.47 20.50
C LEU A 247 -57.59 -40.14 19.38
N ILE A 248 -57.19 -39.98 18.11
CA ILE A 248 -57.83 -40.67 16.97
C ILE A 248 -57.71 -42.18 17.13
N THR A 249 -56.53 -42.67 17.53
CA THR A 249 -56.29 -44.11 17.75
C THR A 249 -57.14 -44.63 18.92
N GLN A 250 -57.21 -43.89 20.03
CA GLN A 250 -58.07 -44.23 21.16
C GLN A 250 -59.55 -44.22 20.78
N LEU A 251 -59.99 -43.24 19.98
CA LEU A 251 -61.36 -43.17 19.46
C LEU A 251 -61.66 -44.40 18.58
N GLN A 252 -60.75 -44.77 17.68
CA GLN A 252 -60.90 -45.98 16.86
C GLN A 252 -60.97 -47.25 17.72
N GLN A 253 -60.16 -47.35 18.77
CA GLN A 253 -60.21 -48.46 19.71
C GLN A 253 -61.56 -48.52 20.44
N VAL A 254 -62.06 -47.39 20.96
CA VAL A 254 -63.39 -47.31 21.59
C VAL A 254 -64.50 -47.61 20.57
N GLU A 255 -64.36 -47.18 19.31
CA GLU A 255 -65.31 -47.52 18.25
C GLU A 255 -65.27 -49.01 17.88
N GLU A 256 -64.11 -49.65 17.96
CA GLU A 256 -63.94 -51.10 17.80
C GLU A 256 -64.52 -51.86 19.00
N GLU A 257 -64.29 -51.39 20.22
CA GLU A 257 -64.92 -51.91 21.44
C GLU A 257 -66.45 -51.75 21.36
N ARG A 258 -66.96 -50.59 20.92
CA ARG A 258 -68.39 -50.38 20.66
C ARG A 258 -68.92 -51.31 19.58
N ARG A 259 -68.17 -51.53 18.48
CA ARG A 259 -68.52 -52.50 17.43
C ARG A 259 -68.49 -53.93 17.97
N SER A 260 -67.55 -54.27 18.85
CA SER A 260 -67.44 -55.55 19.52
C SER A 260 -68.61 -55.78 20.48
N LEU A 261 -68.95 -54.78 21.31
CA LEU A 261 -70.12 -54.81 22.20
C LEU A 261 -71.42 -54.89 21.41
N LYS A 262 -71.51 -54.19 20.28
CA LYS A 262 -72.67 -54.29 19.38
C LYS A 262 -72.75 -55.68 18.73
N LYS A 263 -71.63 -56.26 18.33
CA LYS A 263 -71.56 -57.67 17.91
C LYS A 263 -71.88 -58.63 19.05
N GLN A 264 -71.53 -58.33 20.30
CA GLN A 264 -71.91 -59.13 21.47
C GLN A 264 -73.41 -59.04 21.74
N LEU A 265 -74.03 -57.88 21.54
CA LEU A 265 -75.48 -57.70 21.60
C LEU A 265 -76.18 -58.44 20.47
N GLU A 266 -75.69 -58.33 19.23
CA GLU A 266 -76.14 -59.12 18.08
C GLU A 266 -75.89 -60.61 18.31
N GLN A 267 -74.81 -61.00 18.99
CA GLN A 267 -74.51 -62.38 19.38
C GLN A 267 -75.37 -62.88 20.55
N GLU A 268 -75.89 -62.03 21.44
CA GLU A 268 -76.88 -62.39 22.46
C GLU A 268 -78.28 -62.50 21.84
N GLU A 269 -78.60 -61.65 20.84
CA GLU A 269 -79.80 -61.80 19.99
C GLU A 269 -79.70 -63.04 19.09
N GLU A 270 -78.50 -63.34 18.56
CA GLU A 270 -78.18 -64.57 17.84
C GLU A 270 -77.97 -65.77 18.78
N ALA A 271 -77.64 -65.62 20.07
CA ALA A 271 -77.58 -66.72 21.05
C ALA A 271 -78.97 -67.08 21.55
N LYS A 272 -79.89 -66.12 21.58
CA LYS A 272 -81.33 -66.37 21.65
C LYS A 272 -81.85 -67.12 20.41
N HIS A 273 -81.26 -66.88 19.23
CA HIS A 273 -81.57 -67.61 17.98
C HIS A 273 -80.72 -68.89 17.76
N ASN A 274 -79.57 -69.04 18.44
CA ASN A 274 -78.64 -70.18 18.34
C ASN A 274 -78.77 -71.16 19.53
N LEU A 275 -79.51 -70.81 20.59
CA LEU A 275 -80.22 -71.78 21.43
C LEU A 275 -81.29 -72.55 20.63
N GLU A 276 -81.66 -72.05 19.44
CA GLU A 276 -82.46 -72.78 18.43
C GLU A 276 -81.60 -73.39 17.29
N LYS A 277 -80.27 -73.20 17.23
CA LYS A 277 -79.48 -73.62 16.04
C LYS A 277 -78.03 -74.11 16.20
N GLN A 278 -77.47 -74.24 17.41
CA GLN A 278 -76.12 -74.82 17.57
C GLN A 278 -76.12 -76.23 18.18
N VAL A 279 -76.62 -77.14 17.36
CA VAL A 279 -76.23 -78.56 17.25
C VAL A 279 -75.01 -78.73 16.31
N SER A 280 -74.46 -77.68 15.69
CA SER A 280 -73.53 -77.86 14.57
C SER A 280 -72.16 -77.24 14.81
N ASP A 281 -71.41 -77.86 15.71
CA ASP A 281 -70.00 -78.18 15.52
C ASP A 281 -69.04 -77.08 15.03
N LEU A 282 -68.34 -76.56 16.04
CA LEU A 282 -66.93 -76.22 16.03
C LEU A 282 -66.06 -77.30 15.36
N LYS A 283 -65.60 -77.06 14.13
CA LYS A 283 -64.38 -77.70 13.61
C LYS A 283 -63.50 -76.74 12.80
N LYS A 284 -62.40 -76.36 13.47
CA LYS A 284 -61.01 -76.39 12.97
C LYS A 284 -60.44 -75.12 12.32
N LYS A 285 -59.84 -74.30 13.18
CA LYS A 285 -58.58 -73.59 12.90
C LYS A 285 -57.40 -74.54 13.11
N MET A 286 -56.38 -74.45 12.24
CA MET A 286 -54.94 -74.28 12.57
C MET A 286 -54.04 -74.87 11.48
N GLU A 287 -53.08 -74.08 10.96
CA GLU A 287 -51.64 -74.41 10.80
C GLU A 287 -50.90 -73.43 9.88
N HIS A 288 -49.88 -72.73 10.40
CA HIS A 288 -48.95 -71.88 9.65
C HIS A 288 -47.56 -71.96 10.31
N GLY A 289 -46.62 -72.70 9.70
CA GLY A 289 -45.29 -72.91 10.29
C GLY A 289 -44.13 -73.13 9.33
N VAL A 290 -44.32 -72.99 8.00
CA VAL A 290 -43.29 -73.39 7.00
C VAL A 290 -42.53 -72.21 6.38
N ARG A 291 -42.83 -70.94 6.70
CA ARG A 291 -42.32 -69.77 5.96
C ARG A 291 -40.96 -69.19 6.39
N CYS A 292 -40.26 -69.75 7.38
CA CYS A 292 -39.09 -69.07 7.99
C CYS A 292 -37.71 -69.48 7.46
N LEU A 293 -37.58 -70.40 6.50
CA LEU A 293 -36.27 -70.93 6.07
C LEU A 293 -35.75 -70.41 4.71
N GLU A 294 -36.55 -69.68 3.94
CA GLU A 294 -36.18 -69.21 2.59
C GLU A 294 -35.44 -67.85 2.58
N ILE A 295 -35.67 -66.99 3.58
CA ILE A 295 -35.15 -65.61 3.62
C ILE A 295 -33.63 -65.54 3.84
N ALA A 296 -33.05 -66.49 4.59
CA ALA A 296 -31.64 -66.44 4.98
C ALA A 296 -30.64 -66.77 3.85
N LYS A 297 -31.09 -67.31 2.71
CA LYS A 297 -30.23 -67.61 1.55
C LYS A 297 -30.07 -66.45 0.57
N GLU A 298 -31.01 -65.52 0.53
CA GLU A 298 -30.95 -64.35 -0.37
C GLU A 298 -29.96 -63.29 0.12
N ASP A 299 -29.80 -63.14 1.44
CA ASP A 299 -28.93 -62.13 2.07
C ASP A 299 -27.41 -62.38 1.86
N LYS A 300 -27.01 -63.61 1.54
CA LYS A 300 -25.59 -63.92 1.24
C LYS A 300 -25.19 -63.49 -0.19
N SER A 301 -26.13 -63.57 -1.15
CA SER A 301 -25.86 -63.24 -2.55
C SER A 301 -25.80 -61.72 -2.80
N THR A 302 -26.41 -60.92 -1.93
CA THR A 302 -26.38 -59.44 -2.01
C THR A 302 -25.05 -58.88 -1.52
N LEU A 303 -24.49 -59.43 -0.44
CA LEU A 303 -23.21 -59.02 0.14
C LEU A 303 -22.01 -59.22 -0.82
N GLU A 304 -21.99 -60.28 -1.62
CA GLU A 304 -20.92 -60.51 -2.61
C GLU A 304 -20.94 -59.46 -3.75
N LYS A 305 -22.14 -59.04 -4.19
CA LYS A 305 -22.29 -57.97 -5.19
C LYS A 305 -21.84 -56.61 -4.68
N ASP A 306 -22.12 -56.30 -3.41
CA ASP A 306 -21.72 -55.03 -2.80
C ASP A 306 -20.20 -54.90 -2.68
N MET A 307 -19.51 -56.00 -2.36
CA MET A 307 -18.05 -56.05 -2.29
C MET A 307 -17.39 -55.82 -3.65
N GLU A 308 -17.98 -56.32 -4.73
CA GLU A 308 -17.48 -56.12 -6.09
C GLU A 308 -17.73 -54.68 -6.59
N GLY A 309 -18.88 -54.10 -6.22
CA GLY A 309 -19.20 -52.68 -6.45
C GLY A 309 -18.23 -51.72 -5.74
N LEU A 310 -17.82 -52.01 -4.51
CA LEU A 310 -16.82 -51.21 -3.78
C LEU A 310 -15.44 -51.28 -4.45
N ARG A 311 -15.02 -52.44 -4.94
CA ARG A 311 -13.75 -52.61 -5.67
C ARG A 311 -13.73 -51.81 -6.97
N GLN A 312 -14.84 -51.75 -7.69
CA GLN A 312 -14.98 -50.95 -8.91
C GLN A 312 -14.83 -49.45 -8.61
N ARG A 313 -15.53 -48.94 -7.59
CA ARG A 313 -15.45 -47.53 -7.15
C ARG A 313 -14.04 -47.13 -6.71
N TYR A 314 -13.32 -48.04 -6.05
CA TYR A 314 -11.93 -47.81 -5.67
C TYR A 314 -11.01 -47.64 -6.89
N LYS A 315 -11.14 -48.50 -7.91
CA LYS A 315 -10.36 -48.37 -9.16
C LYS A 315 -10.65 -47.07 -9.89
N GLU A 316 -11.91 -46.64 -9.93
CA GLU A 316 -12.32 -45.36 -10.54
C GLU A 316 -11.71 -44.16 -9.80
N LYS A 317 -11.66 -44.21 -8.45
CA LYS A 317 -11.01 -43.16 -7.66
C LYS A 317 -9.51 -43.09 -7.91
N VAL A 318 -8.82 -44.23 -8.00
CA VAL A 318 -7.37 -44.25 -8.33
C VAL A 318 -7.13 -43.65 -9.71
N ALA A 319 -7.93 -44.02 -10.73
CA ALA A 319 -7.80 -43.45 -12.07
C ALA A 319 -8.10 -41.93 -12.11
N ALA A 320 -9.01 -41.44 -11.25
CA ALA A 320 -9.27 -40.02 -11.10
C ALA A 320 -8.10 -39.27 -10.44
N TYR A 321 -7.44 -39.87 -9.45
CA TYR A 321 -6.23 -39.31 -8.83
C TYR A 321 -5.07 -39.21 -9.83
N ASP A 322 -4.84 -40.24 -10.65
CA ASP A 322 -3.80 -40.21 -11.69
C ASP A 322 -4.03 -39.11 -12.73
N LYS A 323 -5.31 -38.84 -13.09
CA LYS A 323 -5.66 -37.71 -13.97
C LYS A 323 -5.39 -36.37 -13.30
N LEU A 324 -5.81 -36.19 -12.04
CA LEU A 324 -5.57 -34.97 -11.28
C LEU A 324 -4.07 -34.69 -11.10
N GLU A 325 -3.23 -35.71 -10.94
CA GLU A 325 -1.79 -35.53 -10.83
C GLU A 325 -1.13 -35.10 -12.15
N LYS A 326 -1.62 -35.62 -13.29
CA LYS A 326 -1.21 -35.15 -14.63
C LYS A 326 -1.66 -33.70 -14.88
N ASP A 327 -2.86 -33.33 -14.45
CA ASP A 327 -3.35 -31.96 -14.60
C ASP A 327 -2.59 -30.99 -13.68
N ARG A 328 -2.25 -31.41 -12.45
CA ARG A 328 -1.39 -30.65 -11.53
C ARG A 328 -0.02 -30.34 -12.16
N THR A 329 0.62 -31.34 -12.76
CA THR A 329 1.94 -31.15 -13.39
C THR A 329 1.87 -30.24 -14.63
N ARG A 330 0.79 -30.32 -15.42
CA ARG A 330 0.54 -29.39 -16.54
C ARG A 330 0.31 -27.96 -16.06
N LEU A 331 -0.53 -27.75 -15.04
CA LEU A 331 -0.77 -26.43 -14.45
C LEU A 331 0.51 -25.82 -13.88
N GLN A 332 1.38 -26.64 -13.28
CA GLN A 332 2.66 -26.16 -12.76
C GLN A 332 3.61 -25.70 -13.89
N GLN A 333 3.60 -26.39 -15.04
CA GLN A 333 4.34 -25.96 -16.23
C GLN A 333 3.77 -24.67 -16.84
N GLU A 334 2.45 -24.53 -16.92
CA GLU A 334 1.82 -23.28 -17.39
C GLU A 334 2.11 -22.11 -16.46
N ARG A 335 2.11 -22.33 -15.14
CA ARG A 335 2.45 -21.31 -14.16
C ARG A 335 3.90 -20.83 -14.30
N GLN A 336 4.83 -21.74 -14.63
CA GLN A 336 6.21 -21.38 -14.96
C GLN A 336 6.28 -20.55 -16.25
N ARG A 337 5.54 -20.93 -17.30
CA ARG A 337 5.46 -20.16 -18.57
C ARG A 337 4.86 -18.77 -18.38
N LEU A 338 3.82 -18.64 -17.56
CA LEU A 338 3.23 -17.34 -17.21
C LEU A 338 4.22 -16.46 -16.46
N SER A 339 4.98 -17.01 -15.52
CA SER A 339 6.05 -16.27 -14.82
C SER A 339 7.14 -15.78 -15.78
N ASP A 340 7.52 -16.59 -16.77
CA ASP A 340 8.50 -16.19 -17.79
C ASP A 340 7.95 -15.13 -18.76
N LEU A 341 6.65 -15.17 -19.07
CA LEU A 341 5.97 -14.13 -19.85
C LEU A 341 5.86 -12.82 -19.07
N GLU A 342 5.53 -12.84 -17.78
CA GLU A 342 5.55 -11.65 -16.91
C GLU A 342 6.95 -11.01 -16.87
N LYS A 343 8.00 -11.81 -16.71
CA LYS A 343 9.39 -11.29 -16.75
C LYS A 343 9.72 -10.66 -18.10
N LYS A 344 9.22 -11.21 -19.21
CA LYS A 344 9.40 -10.62 -20.54
C LYS A 344 8.60 -9.33 -20.69
N GLN A 345 7.36 -9.29 -20.20
CA GLN A 345 6.51 -8.11 -20.22
C GLN A 345 7.19 -6.95 -19.46
N VAL A 346 7.68 -7.19 -18.24
CA VAL A 346 8.40 -6.20 -17.44
C VAL A 346 9.65 -5.68 -18.19
N LYS A 347 10.40 -6.56 -18.87
CA LYS A 347 11.54 -6.15 -19.69
C LYS A 347 11.14 -5.30 -20.90
N PHE A 348 10.04 -5.64 -21.58
CA PHE A 348 9.51 -4.84 -22.68
C PHE A 348 9.05 -3.46 -22.20
N ASP A 349 8.33 -3.39 -21.09
CA ASP A 349 7.89 -2.12 -20.51
C ASP A 349 9.09 -1.25 -20.09
N GLN A 350 10.15 -1.88 -19.55
CA GLN A 350 11.39 -1.19 -19.18
C GLN A 350 12.16 -0.68 -20.42
N LEU A 351 12.22 -1.47 -21.50
CA LEU A 351 12.81 -1.05 -22.77
C LEU A 351 12.01 0.06 -23.43
N LEU A 352 10.67 -0.04 -23.42
CA LEU A 352 9.79 0.99 -23.95
C LEU A 352 9.93 2.32 -23.18
N ALA A 353 10.06 2.25 -21.85
CA ALA A 353 10.33 3.43 -21.03
C ALA A 353 11.68 4.07 -21.38
N LYS A 354 12.74 3.27 -21.55
CA LYS A 354 14.05 3.77 -21.98
C LYS A 354 13.99 4.41 -23.37
N GLU A 355 13.32 3.77 -24.32
CA GLU A 355 13.17 4.29 -25.69
C GLU A 355 12.40 5.61 -25.72
N LYS A 356 11.34 5.74 -24.90
CA LYS A 356 10.62 7.01 -24.74
C LYS A 356 11.51 8.11 -24.17
N THR A 357 12.34 7.81 -23.18
CA THR A 357 13.29 8.78 -22.62
C THR A 357 14.33 9.19 -23.65
N ILE A 358 14.89 8.25 -24.41
CA ILE A 358 15.86 8.53 -25.48
C ILE A 358 15.21 9.37 -26.59
N SER A 359 13.99 9.02 -27.00
CA SER A 359 13.23 9.79 -28.00
C SER A 359 12.94 11.22 -27.53
N ALA A 360 12.64 11.42 -26.23
CA ALA A 360 12.46 12.75 -25.66
C ALA A 360 13.77 13.55 -25.65
N GLN A 361 14.90 12.91 -25.32
CA GLN A 361 16.22 13.54 -25.39
C GLN A 361 16.58 13.99 -26.81
N TYR A 362 16.33 13.14 -27.83
CA TYR A 362 16.56 13.53 -29.22
C TYR A 362 15.64 14.67 -29.68
N ALA A 363 14.40 14.71 -29.20
CA ALA A 363 13.50 15.84 -29.48
C ALA A 363 14.04 17.15 -28.88
N GLU A 364 14.51 17.11 -27.62
CA GLU A 364 15.13 18.27 -26.97
C GLU A 364 16.43 18.72 -27.66
N GLU A 365 17.30 17.79 -28.06
CA GLU A 365 18.53 18.10 -28.79
C GLU A 365 18.23 18.71 -30.16
N ARG A 366 17.24 18.19 -30.88
CA ARG A 366 16.79 18.75 -32.15
C ARG A 366 16.23 20.16 -31.97
N ASP A 367 15.42 20.39 -30.95
CA ASP A 367 14.83 21.69 -30.68
C ASP A 367 15.89 22.71 -30.23
N ARG A 368 16.89 22.26 -29.46
CA ARG A 368 18.08 23.06 -29.11
C ARG A 368 18.89 23.42 -30.36
N ALA A 369 19.17 22.46 -31.24
CA ALA A 369 19.90 22.70 -32.49
C ALA A 369 19.13 23.67 -33.42
N LYS A 370 17.79 23.54 -33.51
CA LYS A 370 16.94 24.48 -34.23
C LYS A 370 16.98 25.89 -33.63
N ALA A 371 16.99 26.01 -32.31
CA ALA A 371 17.11 27.31 -31.63
C ALA A 371 18.47 27.97 -31.92
N GLU A 372 19.57 27.22 -31.81
CA GLU A 372 20.91 27.73 -32.14
C GLU A 372 21.05 28.09 -33.62
N ALA A 373 20.42 27.34 -34.53
CA ALA A 373 20.40 27.68 -35.96
C ALA A 373 19.71 29.03 -36.21
N ARG A 374 18.56 29.27 -35.58
CA ARG A 374 17.85 30.57 -35.64
C ARG A 374 18.67 31.71 -35.03
N GLU A 375 19.38 31.45 -33.94
CA GLU A 375 20.27 32.45 -33.33
C GLU A 375 21.43 32.80 -34.27
N ARG A 376 22.05 31.80 -34.91
CA ARG A 376 23.10 32.01 -35.92
C ARG A 376 22.58 32.76 -37.14
N GLU A 377 21.37 32.44 -37.61
CA GLU A 377 20.71 33.16 -38.71
C GLU A 377 20.45 34.63 -38.33
N THR A 378 19.97 34.89 -37.12
CA THR A 378 19.77 36.25 -36.61
C THR A 378 21.09 37.02 -36.54
N LYS A 379 22.17 36.39 -36.07
CA LYS A 379 23.52 36.97 -36.05
C LYS A 379 24.04 37.25 -37.46
N ALA A 380 23.79 36.37 -38.43
CA ALA A 380 24.16 36.59 -39.83
C ALA A 380 23.44 37.81 -40.41
N LEU A 381 22.13 37.94 -40.14
CA LEU A 381 21.35 39.11 -40.58
C LEU A 381 21.83 40.42 -39.91
N SER A 382 22.21 40.39 -38.63
CA SER A 382 22.76 41.58 -37.98
C SER A 382 24.13 41.98 -38.53
N LEU A 383 24.99 41.00 -38.84
CA LEU A 383 26.29 41.25 -39.46
C LEU A 383 26.14 41.77 -40.90
N ALA A 384 25.16 41.27 -41.65
CA ALA A 384 24.84 41.77 -42.98
C ALA A 384 24.41 43.25 -42.94
N ARG A 385 23.55 43.64 -41.98
CA ARG A 385 23.16 45.04 -41.80
C ARG A 385 24.35 45.93 -41.41
N ALA A 386 25.19 45.48 -40.47
CA ALA A 386 26.39 46.22 -40.09
C ALA A 386 27.38 46.40 -41.26
N LEU A 387 27.46 45.41 -42.16
CA LEU A 387 28.25 45.49 -43.38
C LEU A 387 27.65 46.50 -44.38
N GLU A 388 26.33 46.52 -44.55
CA GLU A 388 25.63 47.52 -45.38
C GLU A 388 25.85 48.94 -44.85
N GLU A 389 25.70 49.15 -43.54
CA GLU A 389 25.96 50.45 -42.88
C GLU A 389 27.42 50.89 -43.07
N ALA A 390 28.39 49.99 -42.95
CA ALA A 390 29.80 50.29 -43.19
C ALA A 390 30.09 50.62 -44.66
N MET A 391 29.38 49.97 -45.60
CA MET A 391 29.48 50.28 -47.03
C MET A 391 28.89 51.65 -47.36
N GLU A 392 27.76 52.03 -46.74
CA GLU A 392 27.19 53.38 -46.87
C GLU A 392 28.14 54.45 -46.32
N GLN A 393 28.71 54.26 -45.13
CA GLN A 393 29.70 55.18 -44.56
C GLN A 393 30.93 55.33 -45.45
N LYS A 394 31.40 54.23 -46.06
CA LYS A 394 32.50 54.28 -47.02
C LYS A 394 32.13 55.08 -48.28
N ALA A 395 30.93 54.87 -48.82
CA ALA A 395 30.45 55.61 -49.99
C ALA A 395 30.31 57.11 -49.69
N GLU A 396 29.82 57.48 -48.51
CA GLU A 396 29.74 58.88 -48.05
C GLU A 396 31.14 59.52 -47.95
N LEU A 397 32.11 58.82 -47.37
CA LEU A 397 33.50 59.30 -47.29
C LEU A 397 34.13 59.46 -48.67
N GLU A 398 33.88 58.54 -49.60
CA GLU A 398 34.35 58.65 -50.98
C GLU A 398 33.72 59.85 -51.70
N GLN A 399 32.45 60.14 -51.43
CA GLN A 399 31.75 61.31 -51.98
C GLN A 399 32.31 62.62 -51.40
N LEU A 400 32.55 62.68 -50.09
CA LEU A 400 33.14 63.83 -49.41
C LEU A 400 34.58 64.09 -49.92
N ASN A 401 35.35 63.02 -50.14
CA ASN A 401 36.71 63.12 -50.67
C ASN A 401 36.71 63.66 -52.11
N LYS A 402 35.75 63.24 -52.94
CA LYS A 402 35.54 63.82 -54.28
C LYS A 402 35.21 65.31 -54.20
N GLN A 403 34.35 65.73 -53.27
CA GLN A 403 34.01 67.13 -53.04
C GLN A 403 35.25 67.96 -52.68
N PHE A 404 36.10 67.46 -51.76
CA PHE A 404 37.35 68.14 -51.43
C PHE A 404 38.33 68.20 -52.60
N CYS A 405 38.41 67.18 -53.45
CA CYS A 405 39.22 67.24 -54.67
C CYS A 405 38.73 68.33 -55.63
N THR A 406 37.41 68.44 -55.84
CA THR A 406 36.84 69.48 -56.71
C THR A 406 37.05 70.89 -56.14
N GLU A 407 36.87 71.09 -54.83
CA GLU A 407 37.13 72.39 -54.19
C GLU A 407 38.62 72.80 -54.29
N MET A 408 39.54 71.84 -54.22
CA MET A 408 40.97 72.08 -54.39
C MET A 408 41.35 72.45 -55.84
N GLU A 409 40.68 71.84 -56.83
CA GLU A 409 40.85 72.18 -58.25
C GLU A 409 40.31 73.59 -58.56
N ASP A 410 39.15 73.95 -58.01
CA ASP A 410 38.56 75.28 -58.14
C ASP A 410 39.45 76.36 -57.52
N LEU A 411 39.99 76.12 -56.31
CA LEU A 411 40.93 77.04 -55.66
C LEU A 411 42.25 77.18 -56.42
N ARG A 412 42.69 76.13 -57.12
CA ARG A 412 43.88 76.17 -57.96
C ARG A 412 43.64 76.96 -59.25
N SER A 413 42.48 76.80 -59.88
CA SER A 413 42.10 77.57 -61.08
C SER A 413 41.99 79.07 -60.76
N SER A 414 41.37 79.42 -59.64
CA SER A 414 41.27 80.81 -59.16
C SER A 414 42.64 81.44 -58.85
N LYS A 415 43.67 80.62 -58.59
CA LYS A 415 45.04 81.09 -58.36
C LYS A 415 45.86 81.22 -59.64
N GLU A 416 45.55 80.46 -60.69
CA GLU A 416 46.15 80.60 -62.02
C GLU A 416 45.56 81.79 -62.79
N ASP A 417 44.27 82.10 -62.63
CA ASP A 417 43.63 83.26 -63.25
C ASP A 417 44.10 84.61 -62.68
N LEU A 418 44.51 84.64 -61.40
CA LEU A 418 45.14 85.82 -60.79
C LEU A 418 46.62 86.00 -61.17
N GLY A 419 47.25 84.99 -61.81
CA GLY A 419 48.65 85.05 -62.23
C GLY A 419 48.85 85.62 -63.65
N ASN A 420 47.83 85.58 -64.49
CA ASN A 420 47.91 86.01 -65.90
C ASN A 420 47.49 87.47 -66.15
N THR A 421 46.99 88.18 -65.14
CA THR A 421 46.57 89.60 -65.28
C THR A 421 47.67 90.62 -64.98
N ASP A 422 48.87 90.20 -64.56
CA ASP A 422 49.94 91.10 -64.08
C ASP A 422 51.14 91.27 -65.03
N THR A 423 51.06 90.90 -66.32
CA THR A 423 52.24 90.97 -67.22
C THR A 423 52.14 91.70 -68.57
N GLU A 424 51.02 92.33 -68.95
CA GLU A 424 50.98 93.07 -70.23
C GLU A 424 50.12 94.35 -70.17
N ALA A 425 50.65 95.42 -69.56
CA ALA A 425 50.15 96.78 -69.78
C ALA A 425 51.28 97.80 -69.68
N GLY A 426 52.16 97.81 -70.69
CA GLY A 426 53.21 98.80 -70.84
C GLY A 426 53.48 99.10 -72.31
N ILE A 427 53.42 100.40 -72.64
CA ILE A 427 54.21 101.13 -73.65
C ILE A 427 53.46 101.69 -74.87
N SER A 428 53.61 103.02 -74.98
CA SER A 428 53.57 103.90 -76.18
C SER A 428 52.20 104.25 -76.77
N GLY A 429 51.85 105.51 -77.01
CA GLY A 429 52.67 106.71 -77.10
C GLY A 429 52.55 107.35 -78.48
N ALA A 430 51.59 108.26 -78.59
CA ALA A 430 51.61 109.50 -79.37
C ALA A 430 51.91 109.52 -80.88
N SER A 431 51.18 110.43 -81.52
CA SER A 431 51.63 111.42 -82.51
C SER A 431 51.15 111.25 -83.96
N CYS A 432 50.18 112.12 -84.30
CA CYS A 432 49.85 112.59 -85.64
C CYS A 432 51.01 113.40 -86.25
N PRO A 433 51.04 113.54 -87.57
CA PRO A 433 51.19 114.87 -88.15
C PRO A 433 50.14 115.20 -89.23
N SER A 434 49.68 116.44 -89.13
CA SER A 434 48.78 117.17 -90.01
C SER A 434 49.45 117.72 -91.26
N ALA A 435 48.58 118.09 -92.22
CA ALA A 435 48.72 119.14 -93.24
C ALA A 435 49.24 118.70 -94.62
N HIS A 436 48.34 118.68 -95.61
CA HIS A 436 48.33 119.76 -96.61
C HIS A 436 46.98 119.82 -97.35
N ASP A 437 46.54 121.05 -97.49
CA ASP A 437 45.28 121.52 -98.06
C ASP A 437 45.27 121.39 -99.59
N SER A 438 44.17 120.88 -100.16
CA SER A 438 43.70 120.97 -101.57
C SER A 438 42.76 119.80 -101.91
N GLY A 439 41.57 119.77 -101.33
CA GLY A 439 40.62 118.70 -101.62
C GLY A 439 39.27 118.85 -100.95
N SER A 440 38.66 120.03 -101.00
CA SER A 440 37.35 120.29 -100.36
C SER A 440 36.17 119.49 -100.94
N PHE A 441 36.38 118.73 -102.03
CA PHE A 441 35.45 117.68 -102.51
C PHE A 441 35.96 116.25 -102.23
N GLY A 442 37.26 116.08 -102.03
CA GLY A 442 37.89 114.82 -101.65
C GLY A 442 37.78 114.51 -100.16
N TRP A 443 37.71 115.52 -99.28
CA TRP A 443 37.58 115.32 -97.83
C TRP A 443 36.24 114.72 -97.45
N GLN A 444 35.14 115.18 -98.05
CA GLN A 444 33.81 114.62 -97.79
C GLN A 444 33.69 113.19 -98.35
N VAL A 445 34.31 112.90 -99.49
CA VAL A 445 34.41 111.55 -100.06
C VAL A 445 35.34 110.65 -99.25
N HIS A 446 36.48 111.15 -98.79
CA HIS A 446 37.48 110.40 -98.02
C HIS A 446 37.02 110.13 -96.58
N GLU A 447 36.27 111.06 -95.98
CA GLU A 447 35.64 110.87 -94.67
C GLU A 447 34.46 109.89 -94.77
N LEU A 448 33.68 109.93 -95.86
CA LEU A 448 32.69 108.91 -96.20
C LEU A 448 33.33 107.54 -96.51
N GLU A 449 34.46 107.49 -97.20
CA GLU A 449 35.21 106.25 -97.46
C GLU A 449 35.82 105.66 -96.20
N LYS A 450 36.29 106.51 -95.27
CA LYS A 450 36.80 106.07 -93.97
C LYS A 450 35.67 105.54 -93.09
N SER A 451 34.53 106.25 -93.04
CA SER A 451 33.32 105.77 -92.35
C SER A 451 32.79 104.48 -92.98
N LYS A 452 32.79 104.38 -94.32
CA LYS A 452 32.43 103.17 -95.06
C LYS A 452 33.36 102.01 -94.74
N ARG A 453 34.69 102.19 -94.73
CA ARG A 453 35.64 101.13 -94.35
C ARG A 453 35.47 100.70 -92.90
N ALA A 454 35.23 101.64 -91.99
CA ALA A 454 34.95 101.33 -90.58
C ALA A 454 33.64 100.53 -90.42
N LEU A 455 32.59 100.90 -91.14
CA LEU A 455 31.33 100.15 -91.18
C LEU A 455 31.50 98.79 -91.87
N GLU A 456 32.28 98.68 -92.94
CA GLU A 456 32.60 97.41 -93.59
C GLU A 456 33.42 96.49 -92.68
N GLN A 457 34.35 97.05 -91.90
CA GLN A 457 35.09 96.32 -90.88
C GLN A 457 34.17 95.86 -89.75
N GLN A 458 33.31 96.73 -89.22
CA GLN A 458 32.30 96.34 -88.24
C GLN A 458 31.35 95.26 -88.78
N VAL A 459 30.94 95.34 -90.05
CA VAL A 459 30.13 94.30 -90.68
C VAL A 459 30.91 92.98 -90.80
N LYS A 460 32.22 93.02 -91.07
CA LYS A 460 33.05 91.82 -91.08
C LYS A 460 33.23 91.22 -89.68
N GLU A 461 33.51 92.05 -88.67
CA GLU A 461 33.63 91.61 -87.27
C GLU A 461 32.31 91.04 -86.75
N MET A 462 31.16 91.66 -87.08
CA MET A 462 29.84 91.13 -86.72
C MET A 462 29.53 89.82 -87.47
N LYS A 463 30.06 89.63 -88.69
CA LYS A 463 29.93 88.36 -89.43
C LYS A 463 30.78 87.26 -88.79
N THR A 464 32.03 87.53 -88.43
CA THR A 464 32.87 86.55 -87.75
C THR A 464 32.31 86.19 -86.37
N GLN A 465 31.78 87.17 -85.63
CA GLN A 465 31.11 86.91 -84.36
C GLN A 465 29.81 86.09 -84.53
N LEU A 466 29.06 86.32 -85.60
CA LEU A 466 27.89 85.49 -85.92
C LEU A 466 28.32 84.05 -86.24
N GLU A 467 29.35 83.86 -87.06
CA GLU A 467 29.90 82.54 -87.39
C GLU A 467 30.42 81.80 -86.13
N GLU A 468 31.15 82.50 -85.24
CA GLU A 468 31.60 81.92 -83.96
C GLU A 468 30.43 81.55 -83.04
N LEU A 469 29.38 82.36 -82.97
CA LEU A 469 28.17 82.05 -82.20
C LEU A 469 27.38 80.88 -82.79
N GLU A 470 27.34 80.75 -84.12
CA GLU A 470 26.74 79.60 -84.81
C GLU A 470 27.52 78.32 -84.53
N ASP A 471 28.86 78.35 -84.56
CA ASP A 471 29.72 77.22 -84.20
C ASP A 471 29.57 76.83 -82.71
N HIS A 472 29.51 77.82 -81.81
CA HIS A 472 29.24 77.57 -80.39
C HIS A 472 27.85 76.97 -80.17
N LEU A 473 26.83 77.47 -80.87
CA LEU A 473 25.48 76.90 -80.81
C LEU A 473 25.50 75.44 -81.28
N GLN A 474 26.13 75.15 -82.41
CA GLN A 474 26.25 73.78 -82.92
C GLN A 474 26.95 72.84 -81.93
N ALA A 475 28.07 73.28 -81.33
CA ALA A 475 28.77 72.49 -80.31
C ALA A 475 27.90 72.23 -79.06
N THR A 476 27.08 73.21 -78.65
CA THR A 476 26.14 73.02 -77.54
C THR A 476 24.98 72.08 -77.89
N GLU A 477 24.48 72.13 -79.12
CA GLU A 477 23.44 71.21 -79.60
C GLU A 477 23.95 69.77 -79.69
N ASP A 478 25.18 69.57 -80.18
CA ASP A 478 25.83 68.27 -80.23
C ASP A 478 26.08 67.71 -78.81
N ALA A 479 26.57 68.54 -77.88
CA ALA A 479 26.74 68.17 -76.48
C ALA A 479 25.39 67.80 -75.82
N LYS A 480 24.32 68.55 -76.12
CA LYS A 480 22.97 68.24 -75.66
C LYS A 480 22.48 66.89 -76.19
N LEU A 481 22.67 66.61 -77.48
CA LEU A 481 22.30 65.32 -78.09
C LEU A 481 23.08 64.18 -77.44
N GLN A 482 24.37 64.35 -77.16
CA GLN A 482 25.17 63.34 -76.47
C GLN A 482 24.66 63.09 -75.05
N LEU A 483 24.31 64.13 -74.29
CA LEU A 483 23.70 63.99 -72.97
C LEU A 483 22.33 63.30 -73.03
N GLU A 484 21.53 63.59 -74.05
CA GLU A 484 20.22 62.96 -74.24
C GLU A 484 20.35 61.48 -74.57
N VAL A 485 21.29 61.09 -75.44
CA VAL A 485 21.61 59.68 -75.70
C VAL A 485 22.12 58.97 -74.45
N ASN A 486 23.01 59.60 -73.67
CA ASN A 486 23.49 59.05 -72.41
C ASN A 486 22.36 58.86 -71.39
N LEU A 487 21.43 59.82 -71.31
CA LEU A 487 20.24 59.71 -70.46
C LEU A 487 19.33 58.56 -70.89
N GLN A 488 19.11 58.38 -72.19
CA GLN A 488 18.32 57.25 -72.71
C GLN A 488 19.01 55.91 -72.43
N ALA A 489 20.33 55.83 -72.57
CA ALA A 489 21.10 54.64 -72.23
C ALA A 489 21.01 54.29 -70.73
N MET A 490 21.13 55.30 -69.85
CA MET A 490 20.97 55.14 -68.42
C MET A 490 19.54 54.72 -68.06
N LYS A 491 18.50 55.32 -68.66
CA LYS A 491 17.10 54.90 -68.46
C LYS A 491 16.89 53.44 -68.85
N ALA A 492 17.36 53.03 -70.03
CA ALA A 492 17.25 51.64 -70.47
C ALA A 492 18.04 50.67 -69.57
N GLN A 493 19.15 51.11 -68.98
CA GLN A 493 19.88 50.33 -67.98
C GLN A 493 19.09 50.21 -66.67
N PHE A 494 18.54 51.31 -66.15
CA PHE A 494 17.71 51.31 -64.96
C PHE A 494 16.47 50.43 -65.12
N GLU A 495 15.81 50.45 -66.29
CA GLU A 495 14.66 49.59 -66.58
C GLU A 495 15.05 48.11 -66.60
N ARG A 496 16.19 47.75 -67.20
CA ARG A 496 16.72 46.37 -67.18
C ARG A 496 17.09 45.91 -65.77
N ASP A 497 17.74 46.77 -64.99
CA ASP A 497 18.12 46.45 -63.61
C ASP A 497 16.88 46.33 -62.71
N LEU A 498 15.86 47.18 -62.92
CA LEU A 498 14.58 47.10 -62.22
C LEU A 498 13.86 45.80 -62.55
N GLN A 499 13.74 45.45 -63.83
CA GLN A 499 13.14 44.19 -64.27
C GLN A 499 13.89 42.98 -63.68
N GLY A 500 15.23 43.00 -63.70
CA GLY A 500 16.05 41.93 -63.12
C GLY A 500 15.83 41.78 -61.61
N ARG A 501 15.67 42.89 -60.87
CA ARG A 501 15.31 42.86 -59.44
C ARG A 501 13.92 42.30 -59.21
N ASP A 502 12.94 42.67 -60.05
CA ASP A 502 11.57 42.16 -59.94
C ASP A 502 11.51 40.66 -60.23
N GLU A 503 12.23 40.17 -61.24
CA GLU A 503 12.35 38.73 -61.53
C GLU A 503 13.00 37.96 -60.38
N GLN A 504 14.08 38.50 -59.77
CA GLN A 504 14.71 37.90 -58.59
C GLN A 504 13.78 37.90 -57.37
N SER A 505 13.00 38.97 -57.18
CA SER A 505 12.01 39.09 -56.10
C SER A 505 10.89 38.06 -56.26
N GLU A 506 10.35 37.92 -57.48
CA GLU A 506 9.34 36.92 -57.80
C GLU A 506 9.87 35.48 -57.68
N GLU A 507 11.13 35.23 -58.03
CA GLU A 507 11.75 33.92 -57.83
C GLU A 507 11.92 33.59 -56.33
N LYS A 508 12.40 34.54 -55.53
CA LYS A 508 12.46 34.39 -54.06
C LYS A 508 11.07 34.13 -53.47
N LYS A 509 10.06 34.85 -53.94
CA LYS A 509 8.66 34.66 -53.52
C LYS A 509 8.14 33.27 -53.88
N LYS A 510 8.41 32.77 -55.10
CA LYS A 510 8.06 31.40 -55.50
C LYS A 510 8.74 30.36 -54.62
N GLN A 511 10.02 30.54 -54.29
CA GLN A 511 10.76 29.65 -53.41
C GLN A 511 10.18 29.64 -51.98
N LEU A 512 9.87 30.81 -51.42
CA LEU A 512 9.22 30.92 -50.12
C LEU A 512 7.83 30.26 -50.11
N VAL A 513 7.02 30.47 -51.15
CA VAL A 513 5.71 29.80 -51.29
C VAL A 513 5.87 28.28 -51.37
N ARG A 514 6.90 27.78 -52.05
CA ARG A 514 7.19 26.34 -52.12
C ARG A 514 7.57 25.79 -50.75
N GLN A 515 8.46 26.46 -50.02
CA GLN A 515 8.85 26.07 -48.66
C GLN A 515 7.65 26.07 -47.71
N VAL A 516 6.76 27.08 -47.80
CA VAL A 516 5.53 27.11 -47.00
C VAL A 516 4.65 25.90 -47.31
N ARG A 517 4.45 25.54 -48.58
CA ARG A 517 3.67 24.35 -48.96
C ARG A 517 4.29 23.04 -48.49
N GLU A 518 5.61 22.92 -48.54
CA GLU A 518 6.34 21.76 -48.03
C GLU A 518 6.16 21.62 -46.51
N MET A 519 6.32 22.72 -45.77
CA MET A 519 6.06 22.76 -44.32
C MET A 519 4.59 22.48 -43.96
N GLU A 520 3.64 22.98 -44.75
CA GLU A 520 2.20 22.68 -44.57
C GLU A 520 1.91 21.19 -44.79
N ALA A 521 2.53 20.56 -45.80
CA ALA A 521 2.38 19.14 -46.05
C ALA A 521 2.98 18.28 -44.91
N GLU A 522 4.18 18.63 -44.42
CA GLU A 522 4.80 17.97 -43.27
C GLU A 522 3.93 18.08 -42.01
N LEU A 523 3.37 19.26 -41.73
CA LEU A 523 2.46 19.47 -40.60
C LEU A 523 1.18 18.64 -40.72
N GLU A 524 0.63 18.50 -41.92
CA GLU A 524 -0.56 17.69 -42.15
C GLU A 524 -0.28 16.19 -41.99
N ASP A 525 0.90 15.73 -42.42
CA ASP A 525 1.33 14.34 -42.21
C ASP A 525 1.63 14.05 -40.73
N GLU A 526 2.25 14.97 -39.99
CA GLU A 526 2.42 14.87 -38.54
C GLU A 526 1.05 14.80 -37.82
N ARG A 527 0.06 15.59 -38.25
CA ARG A 527 -1.30 15.54 -37.71
C ARG A 527 -1.96 14.18 -37.96
N LYS A 528 -1.83 13.63 -39.16
CA LYS A 528 -2.34 12.29 -39.50
C LYS A 528 -1.67 11.21 -38.66
N GLN A 529 -0.33 11.23 -38.56
CA GLN A 529 0.42 10.29 -37.73
C GLN A 529 0.02 10.38 -36.25
N ARG A 530 -0.13 11.60 -35.72
CA ARG A 530 -0.61 11.82 -34.34
C ARG A 530 -2.02 11.28 -34.12
N SER A 531 -2.92 11.46 -35.09
CA SER A 531 -4.27 10.90 -35.05
C SER A 531 -4.24 9.36 -35.03
N MET A 532 -3.44 8.74 -35.90
CA MET A 532 -3.25 7.29 -35.93
C MET A 532 -2.66 6.75 -34.63
N ALA A 533 -1.65 7.43 -34.07
CA ALA A 533 -1.05 7.07 -32.78
C ALA A 533 -2.06 7.20 -31.62
N MET A 534 -2.91 8.23 -31.62
CA MET A 534 -3.98 8.37 -30.63
C MET A 534 -5.05 7.29 -30.77
N ALA A 535 -5.43 6.90 -32.00
CA ALA A 535 -6.37 5.80 -32.24
C ALA A 535 -5.79 4.47 -31.76
N ALA A 536 -4.52 4.18 -32.06
CA ALA A 536 -3.82 2.99 -31.59
C ALA A 536 -3.73 2.97 -30.05
N ARG A 537 -3.41 4.10 -29.43
CA ARG A 537 -3.40 4.24 -27.96
C ARG A 537 -4.76 3.95 -27.34
N LYS A 538 -5.84 4.55 -27.88
CA LYS A 538 -7.21 4.29 -27.38
C LYS A 538 -7.59 2.82 -27.49
N LYS A 539 -7.20 2.16 -28.58
CA LYS A 539 -7.41 0.72 -28.75
C LYS A 539 -6.68 -0.09 -27.67
N LEU A 540 -5.40 0.18 -27.45
CA LEU A 540 -4.62 -0.49 -26.38
C LEU A 540 -5.18 -0.21 -24.98
N GLU A 541 -5.71 0.99 -24.73
CA GLU A 541 -6.38 1.34 -23.46
C GLU A 541 -7.70 0.55 -23.28
N MET A 542 -8.44 0.28 -24.36
CA MET A 542 -9.63 -0.59 -24.34
C MET A 542 -9.23 -2.05 -24.10
N ASP A 543 -8.26 -2.57 -24.85
CA ASP A 543 -7.77 -3.95 -24.70
C ASP A 543 -7.26 -4.19 -23.25
N LEU A 544 -6.58 -3.22 -22.65
CA LEU A 544 -6.17 -3.27 -21.25
C LEU A 544 -7.34 -3.31 -20.27
N LYS A 545 -8.43 -2.58 -20.53
CA LYS A 545 -9.64 -2.63 -19.70
C LYS A 545 -10.33 -3.99 -19.80
N ASP A 546 -10.41 -4.54 -21.00
CA ASP A 546 -11.03 -5.85 -21.23
C ASP A 546 -10.21 -6.97 -20.59
N LEU A 547 -8.88 -6.93 -20.69
CA LEU A 547 -7.99 -7.87 -20.01
C LEU A 547 -8.09 -7.77 -18.49
N LYS A 548 -8.21 -6.56 -17.92
CA LYS A 548 -8.46 -6.39 -16.48
C LYS A 548 -9.78 -7.01 -16.05
N ALA A 549 -10.86 -6.78 -16.79
CA ALA A 549 -12.16 -7.38 -16.50
C ALA A 549 -12.12 -8.93 -16.59
N GLN A 550 -11.37 -9.48 -17.55
CA GLN A 550 -11.15 -10.93 -17.65
C GLN A 550 -10.37 -11.48 -16.44
N ILE A 551 -9.33 -10.76 -15.98
CA ILE A 551 -8.58 -11.14 -14.77
C ILE A 551 -9.47 -11.12 -13.53
N ASP A 552 -10.30 -10.09 -13.36
CA ASP A 552 -11.22 -9.99 -12.23
C ASP A 552 -12.24 -11.14 -12.23
N THR A 553 -12.76 -11.50 -13.41
CA THR A 553 -13.65 -12.65 -13.58
C THR A 553 -12.95 -13.96 -13.22
N ALA A 554 -11.72 -14.18 -13.73
CA ALA A 554 -10.94 -15.37 -13.43
C ALA A 554 -10.57 -15.48 -11.94
N ASN A 555 -10.33 -14.36 -11.25
CA ASN A 555 -10.09 -14.34 -9.81
C ASN A 555 -11.34 -14.71 -9.02
N ASN A 556 -12.52 -14.19 -9.40
CA ASN A 556 -13.79 -14.56 -8.79
C ASN A 556 -14.07 -16.06 -8.95
N ASP A 557 -13.86 -16.60 -10.16
CA ASP A 557 -14.03 -18.03 -10.44
C ASP A 557 -13.07 -18.90 -9.60
N ARG A 558 -11.81 -18.46 -9.46
CA ARG A 558 -10.82 -19.12 -8.61
C ARG A 558 -11.25 -19.12 -7.14
N ASP A 559 -11.75 -17.99 -6.63
CA ASP A 559 -12.16 -17.87 -5.24
C ASP A 559 -13.41 -18.71 -4.96
N GLU A 560 -14.34 -18.83 -5.92
CA GLU A 560 -15.47 -19.74 -5.83
C GLU A 560 -15.02 -21.21 -5.85
N ALA A 561 -14.08 -21.58 -6.73
CA ALA A 561 -13.50 -22.91 -6.74
C ALA A 561 -12.81 -23.26 -5.40
N ILE A 562 -12.14 -22.30 -4.77
CA ILE A 562 -11.54 -22.47 -3.43
C ILE A 562 -12.61 -22.68 -2.36
N LYS A 563 -13.73 -21.92 -2.41
CA LYS A 563 -14.85 -22.13 -1.48
C LYS A 563 -15.46 -23.52 -1.64
N GLN A 564 -15.69 -23.97 -2.87
CA GLN A 564 -16.20 -25.32 -3.15
C GLN A 564 -15.23 -26.39 -2.64
N LEU A 565 -13.93 -26.23 -2.86
CA LEU A 565 -12.91 -27.14 -2.34
C LEU A 565 -12.95 -27.22 -0.81
N ARG A 566 -13.04 -26.08 -0.11
CA ARG A 566 -13.16 -26.05 1.36
C ARG A 566 -14.43 -26.73 1.85
N LYS A 567 -15.56 -26.56 1.15
CA LYS A 567 -16.82 -27.23 1.46
C LYS A 567 -16.69 -28.76 1.35
N VAL A 568 -16.10 -29.25 0.27
CA VAL A 568 -15.87 -30.69 0.07
C VAL A 568 -14.88 -31.23 1.11
N GLN A 569 -13.83 -30.48 1.46
CA GLN A 569 -12.91 -30.87 2.54
C GLN A 569 -13.59 -30.96 3.90
N ALA A 570 -14.51 -30.06 4.22
CA ALA A 570 -15.29 -30.12 5.46
C ALA A 570 -16.20 -31.36 5.47
N GLN A 571 -16.95 -31.59 4.39
CA GLN A 571 -17.80 -32.78 4.24
C GLN A 571 -17.01 -34.09 4.37
N MET A 572 -15.79 -34.16 3.82
CA MET A 572 -14.93 -35.32 3.98
C MET A 572 -14.55 -35.57 5.44
N LYS A 573 -14.28 -34.51 6.22
CA LYS A 573 -13.99 -34.64 7.65
C LYS A 573 -15.20 -35.11 8.45
N ASP A 574 -16.38 -34.61 8.11
CA ASP A 574 -17.63 -35.03 8.75
C ASP A 574 -17.89 -36.52 8.49
N TYR A 575 -17.75 -36.99 7.25
CA TYR A 575 -17.87 -38.42 6.93
C TYR A 575 -16.82 -39.29 7.61
N MET A 576 -15.59 -38.82 7.75
CA MET A 576 -14.57 -39.54 8.53
C MET A 576 -14.99 -39.68 9.99
N ARG A 577 -15.51 -38.61 10.59
CA ARG A 577 -16.00 -38.63 11.97
C ARG A 577 -17.19 -39.57 12.15
N GLU A 578 -18.16 -39.52 11.23
CA GLU A 578 -19.28 -40.46 11.22
C GLU A 578 -18.81 -41.91 11.11
N LEU A 579 -17.79 -42.19 10.29
CA LEU A 579 -17.23 -43.52 10.16
C LEU A 579 -16.55 -43.99 11.46
N ASP A 580 -15.79 -43.11 12.12
CA ASP A 580 -15.17 -43.40 13.42
C ASP A 580 -16.23 -43.69 14.50
N ASP A 581 -17.30 -42.90 14.55
CA ASP A 581 -18.42 -43.10 15.48
C ASP A 581 -19.13 -44.44 15.22
N ARG A 582 -19.28 -44.84 13.94
CA ARG A 582 -19.86 -46.15 13.56
C ARG A 582 -18.94 -47.31 13.94
N CYS A 583 -17.63 -47.16 13.76
CA CYS A 583 -16.65 -48.14 14.21
C CYS A 583 -16.70 -48.31 15.74
N ALA A 584 -16.72 -47.21 16.49
CA ALA A 584 -16.84 -47.24 17.95
C ALA A 584 -18.14 -47.91 18.41
N SER A 585 -19.27 -47.57 17.78
CA SER A 585 -20.57 -48.21 18.07
C SER A 585 -20.56 -49.71 17.76
N ASN A 586 -19.94 -50.14 16.66
CA ASN A 586 -19.79 -51.56 16.34
C ASN A 586 -18.91 -52.30 17.36
N GLU A 587 -17.83 -51.68 17.84
CA GLU A 587 -16.99 -52.24 18.90
C GLU A 587 -17.77 -52.41 20.21
N GLU A 588 -18.61 -51.44 20.57
CA GLU A 588 -19.49 -51.51 21.75
C GLU A 588 -20.53 -52.64 21.60
N ILE A 589 -21.16 -52.77 20.43
CA ILE A 589 -22.10 -53.86 20.13
C ILE A 589 -21.39 -55.22 20.22
N LEU A 590 -20.17 -55.35 19.68
CA LEU A 590 -19.38 -56.57 19.77
C LEU A 590 -18.98 -56.90 21.22
N ALA A 591 -18.62 -55.89 22.01
CA ALA A 591 -18.33 -56.07 23.43
C ALA A 591 -19.57 -56.54 24.20
N GLN A 592 -20.73 -55.95 23.92
CA GLN A 592 -22.00 -56.35 24.51
C GLN A 592 -22.43 -57.76 24.07
N ALA A 593 -22.24 -58.12 22.80
CA ALA A 593 -22.49 -59.46 22.30
C ALA A 593 -21.61 -60.50 23.02
N LYS A 594 -20.31 -60.24 23.19
CA LYS A 594 -19.41 -61.10 23.97
C LYS A 594 -19.84 -61.22 25.43
N LYS A 595 -20.33 -60.14 26.05
CA LYS A 595 -20.86 -60.17 27.43
C LYS A 595 -22.13 -61.02 27.51
N ASN A 596 -23.04 -60.89 26.55
CA ASN A 596 -24.25 -61.69 26.47
C ASN A 596 -23.93 -63.17 26.20
N GLU A 597 -22.96 -63.47 25.33
CA GLU A 597 -22.49 -64.84 25.09
C GLU A 597 -21.93 -65.47 26.37
N LYS A 598 -21.13 -64.73 27.15
CA LYS A 598 -20.66 -65.21 28.46
C LYS A 598 -21.80 -65.48 29.44
N LYS A 599 -22.81 -64.60 29.49
CA LYS A 599 -24.02 -64.81 30.31
C LYS A 599 -24.80 -66.04 29.86
N LEU A 600 -24.97 -66.23 28.56
CA LEU A 600 -25.65 -67.39 27.99
C LEU A 600 -24.92 -68.69 28.39
N LYS A 601 -23.60 -68.75 28.23
CA LYS A 601 -22.80 -69.91 28.66
C LYS A 601 -22.90 -70.18 30.16
N SER A 602 -22.97 -69.14 30.99
CA SER A 602 -23.22 -69.28 32.44
C SER A 602 -24.60 -69.89 32.70
N MET A 603 -25.65 -69.37 32.05
CA MET A 603 -27.01 -69.89 32.18
C MET A 603 -27.15 -71.33 31.66
N GLU A 604 -26.46 -71.67 30.57
CA GLU A 604 -26.39 -73.05 30.06
C GLU A 604 -25.73 -73.99 31.06
N ALA A 605 -24.63 -73.56 31.71
CA ALA A 605 -23.98 -74.33 32.76
C ALA A 605 -24.87 -74.50 34.00
N GLU A 606 -25.55 -73.44 34.44
CA GLU A 606 -26.53 -73.48 35.54
C GLU A 606 -27.70 -74.41 35.19
N MET A 607 -28.20 -74.39 33.95
CA MET A 607 -29.25 -75.30 33.50
C MET A 607 -28.80 -76.77 33.56
N ILE A 608 -27.57 -77.08 33.13
CA ILE A 608 -27.02 -78.44 33.23
C ILE A 608 -26.89 -78.86 34.70
N GLN A 609 -26.39 -77.98 35.57
CA GLN A 609 -26.32 -78.25 37.01
C GLN A 609 -27.71 -78.54 37.60
N LEU A 610 -28.72 -77.73 37.30
CA LEU A 610 -30.09 -77.96 37.75
C LEU A 610 -30.68 -79.26 37.19
N GLN A 611 -30.34 -79.65 35.95
CA GLN A 611 -30.73 -80.95 35.39
C GLN A 611 -30.06 -82.12 36.13
N GLU A 612 -28.79 -82.00 36.48
CA GLU A 612 -28.06 -83.00 37.28
C GLU A 612 -28.64 -83.12 38.70
N GLU A 613 -28.94 -81.98 39.33
CA GLU A 613 -29.63 -81.90 40.63
C GLU A 613 -31.02 -82.52 40.58
N LEU A 614 -31.81 -82.23 39.53
CA LEU A 614 -33.12 -82.85 39.31
C LEU A 614 -32.99 -84.36 39.14
N ALA A 615 -32.06 -84.83 38.30
CA ALA A 615 -31.82 -86.26 38.12
C ALA A 615 -31.36 -86.94 39.42
N SER A 616 -30.56 -86.25 40.23
CA SER A 616 -30.16 -86.70 41.57
C SER A 616 -31.37 -86.82 42.49
N ALA A 617 -32.23 -85.79 42.54
CA ALA A 617 -33.46 -85.79 43.31
C ALA A 617 -34.45 -86.87 42.85
N GLU A 618 -34.55 -87.14 41.55
CA GLU A 618 -35.35 -88.25 41.01
C GLU A 618 -34.80 -89.62 41.42
N ARG A 619 -33.47 -89.81 41.39
CA ARG A 619 -32.83 -91.04 41.91
C ARG A 619 -33.12 -91.22 43.40
N ALA A 620 -32.95 -90.16 44.20
CA ALA A 620 -33.26 -90.17 45.63
C ALA A 620 -34.74 -90.47 45.90
N LYS A 621 -35.66 -89.89 45.09
CA LYS A 621 -37.09 -90.19 45.15
C LYS A 621 -37.38 -91.65 44.81
N ARG A 622 -36.78 -92.21 43.75
CA ARG A 622 -36.94 -93.63 43.40
C ARG A 622 -36.42 -94.54 44.50
N GLN A 623 -35.28 -94.21 45.09
CA GLN A 623 -34.72 -94.93 46.24
C GLN A 623 -35.70 -94.90 47.43
N ALA A 624 -36.22 -93.73 47.79
CA ALA A 624 -37.20 -93.59 48.86
C ALA A 624 -38.54 -94.31 48.54
N GLN A 625 -38.95 -94.36 47.27
CA GLN A 625 -40.11 -95.14 46.83
C GLN A 625 -39.85 -96.64 46.97
N GLN A 626 -38.67 -97.12 46.58
CA GLN A 626 -38.27 -98.51 46.75
C GLN A 626 -38.24 -98.89 48.23
N GLU A 627 -37.63 -98.07 49.09
CA GLU A 627 -37.63 -98.28 50.55
C GLU A 627 -39.06 -98.30 51.12
N ARG A 628 -39.95 -97.43 50.64
CA ARG A 628 -41.37 -97.45 51.01
C ARG A 628 -42.06 -98.75 50.57
N ASP A 629 -41.80 -99.22 49.36
CA ASP A 629 -42.42 -100.44 48.82
C ASP A 629 -41.87 -101.69 49.53
N GLU A 630 -40.58 -101.74 49.84
CA GLU A 630 -39.95 -102.78 50.68
C GLU A 630 -40.60 -102.81 52.07
N LEU A 631 -40.79 -101.65 52.71
CA LEU A 631 -41.52 -101.55 53.99
C LEU A 631 -42.99 -101.97 53.86
N ALA A 632 -43.66 -101.62 52.75
CA ALA A 632 -45.03 -102.03 52.49
C ALA A 632 -45.15 -103.54 52.28
N ASP A 633 -44.18 -104.15 51.59
CA ASP A 633 -44.07 -105.60 51.43
C ASP A 633 -43.76 -106.28 52.76
N GLU A 634 -42.87 -105.74 53.60
CA GLU A 634 -42.67 -106.23 54.97
C GLU A 634 -43.97 -106.20 55.78
N ILE A 635 -44.76 -105.12 55.67
CA ILE A 635 -46.08 -105.00 56.28
C ILE A 635 -47.05 -106.05 55.69
N ALA A 636 -47.06 -106.25 54.37
CA ALA A 636 -47.94 -107.21 53.70
C ALA A 636 -47.56 -108.67 54.04
N HIS A 637 -46.27 -109.00 54.12
CA HIS A 637 -45.80 -110.31 54.58
C HIS A 637 -46.07 -110.52 56.09
N SER A 638 -46.17 -109.43 56.86
CA SER A 638 -46.66 -109.47 58.25
C SER A 638 -48.19 -109.62 58.37
N SER A 639 -48.96 -109.40 57.29
CA SER A 639 -50.43 -109.37 57.30
C SER A 639 -51.10 -110.72 57.61
N GLY A 640 -50.38 -111.84 57.47
CA GLY A 640 -50.84 -113.15 57.95
C GLY A 640 -51.08 -113.20 59.47
N LYS A 641 -50.46 -112.30 60.25
CA LYS A 641 -50.74 -112.12 61.68
C LYS A 641 -51.95 -111.21 61.95
N GLY A 642 -52.31 -110.36 60.99
CA GLY A 642 -53.40 -109.37 61.12
C GLY A 642 -54.81 -109.99 61.06
N ALA A 643 -54.99 -111.06 60.28
CA ALA A 643 -56.30 -111.72 60.14
C ALA A 643 -56.74 -112.42 61.44
N LEU A 644 -55.82 -113.14 62.11
CA LEU A 644 -56.08 -113.77 63.42
C LEU A 644 -56.33 -112.73 64.52
N ALA A 645 -55.58 -111.62 64.50
CA ALA A 645 -55.77 -110.54 65.46
C ALA A 645 -57.10 -109.80 65.30
N LEU A 646 -57.68 -109.76 64.09
CA LEU A 646 -58.97 -109.10 63.85
C LEU A 646 -60.16 -109.92 64.36
N GLU A 647 -60.15 -111.24 64.15
CA GLU A 647 -61.15 -112.16 64.71
C GLU A 647 -61.09 -112.18 66.24
N GLU A 648 -59.88 -112.21 66.81
CA GLU A 648 -59.68 -112.14 68.25
C GLU A 648 -60.15 -110.80 68.83
N LYS A 649 -59.88 -109.69 68.13
CA LYS A 649 -60.37 -108.34 68.51
C LYS A 649 -61.90 -108.25 68.49
N GLN A 650 -62.58 -108.84 67.51
CA GLN A 650 -64.05 -108.82 67.47
C GLN A 650 -64.65 -109.66 68.60
N ARG A 651 -64.09 -110.84 68.88
CA ARG A 651 -64.50 -111.69 70.01
C ARG A 651 -64.29 -110.99 71.37
N LEU A 652 -63.14 -110.34 71.56
CA LEU A 652 -62.85 -109.58 72.78
C LEU A 652 -63.77 -108.38 72.95
N LYS A 653 -64.11 -107.66 71.86
CA LYS A 653 -65.07 -106.54 71.92
C LYS A 653 -66.47 -106.97 72.36
N ALA A 654 -66.97 -108.10 71.87
CA ALA A 654 -68.26 -108.64 72.29
C ALA A 654 -68.25 -109.08 73.76
N ARG A 655 -67.11 -109.63 74.23
CA ARG A 655 -66.94 -109.99 75.64
C ARG A 655 -66.85 -108.77 76.57
N ILE A 656 -66.22 -107.69 76.12
CA ILE A 656 -66.14 -106.42 76.87
C ILE A 656 -67.52 -105.81 77.06
N THR A 657 -68.33 -105.73 75.99
CA THR A 657 -69.69 -105.17 76.10
C THR A 657 -70.57 -105.97 77.06
N GLN A 658 -70.48 -107.30 77.03
CA GLN A 658 -71.19 -108.16 77.98
C GLN A 658 -70.72 -107.97 79.44
N LEU A 659 -69.41 -107.79 79.67
CA LEU A 659 -68.88 -107.52 81.00
C LEU A 659 -69.19 -106.10 81.51
N GLU A 660 -69.33 -105.14 80.60
CA GLU A 660 -69.76 -103.77 80.93
C GLU A 660 -71.22 -103.76 81.38
N GLU A 661 -72.11 -104.51 80.71
CA GLU A 661 -73.50 -104.70 81.14
C GLU A 661 -73.60 -105.41 82.51
N GLU A 662 -72.87 -106.51 82.71
CA GLU A 662 -72.81 -107.22 84.00
C GLU A 662 -72.27 -106.34 85.14
N LEU A 663 -71.31 -105.45 84.85
CA LEU A 663 -70.74 -104.52 85.84
C LEU A 663 -71.74 -103.40 86.20
N GLU A 664 -72.52 -102.93 85.24
CA GLU A 664 -73.53 -101.88 85.47
C GLU A 664 -74.71 -102.44 86.30
N GLU A 665 -75.15 -103.67 86.02
CA GLU A 665 -76.15 -104.37 86.86
C GLU A 665 -75.65 -104.61 88.30
N GLU A 666 -74.38 -104.96 88.51
CA GLU A 666 -73.82 -105.11 89.87
C GLU A 666 -73.65 -103.78 90.61
N LYS A 667 -73.35 -102.68 89.90
CA LYS A 667 -73.32 -101.34 90.49
C LYS A 667 -74.70 -100.93 90.99
N ASP A 668 -75.74 -101.11 90.17
CA ASP A 668 -77.11 -100.80 90.55
C ASP A 668 -77.56 -101.66 91.74
N ASN A 669 -77.19 -102.94 91.77
CA ASN A 669 -77.45 -103.83 92.91
C ASN A 669 -76.73 -103.38 94.19
N THR A 670 -75.47 -102.94 94.10
CA THR A 670 -74.73 -102.45 95.27
C THR A 670 -75.33 -101.15 95.81
N GLU A 671 -75.75 -100.22 94.95
CA GLU A 671 -76.46 -99.01 95.39
C GLU A 671 -77.77 -99.35 96.13
N LEU A 672 -78.53 -100.33 95.62
CA LEU A 672 -79.77 -100.80 96.25
C LEU A 672 -79.53 -101.43 97.62
N VAL A 673 -78.44 -102.18 97.78
CA VAL A 673 -78.02 -102.74 99.08
C VAL A 673 -77.57 -101.64 100.03
N ILE A 674 -76.83 -100.64 99.55
CA ILE A 674 -76.38 -99.49 100.36
C ILE A 674 -77.59 -98.71 100.89
N ASP A 675 -78.62 -98.48 100.08
CA ASP A 675 -79.82 -97.76 100.52
C ASP A 675 -80.64 -98.56 101.54
N ARG A 676 -80.70 -99.90 101.40
CA ARG A 676 -81.28 -100.77 102.44
C ARG A 676 -80.49 -100.70 103.74
N LEU A 677 -79.16 -100.69 103.66
CA LEU A 677 -78.28 -100.64 104.82
C LEU A 677 -78.35 -99.28 105.53
N LYS A 678 -78.46 -98.18 104.79
CA LYS A 678 -78.72 -96.83 105.34
C LYS A 678 -80.07 -96.78 106.08
N LYS A 679 -81.14 -97.35 105.51
CA LYS A 679 -82.46 -97.44 106.18
C LYS A 679 -82.39 -98.30 107.45
N ALA A 680 -81.69 -99.43 107.41
CA ALA A 680 -81.50 -100.28 108.58
C ALA A 680 -80.70 -99.57 109.69
N ASN A 681 -79.65 -98.83 109.33
CA ASN A 681 -78.87 -98.04 110.29
C ASN A 681 -79.70 -96.92 110.93
N LEU A 682 -80.50 -96.19 110.15
CA LEU A 682 -81.43 -95.19 110.69
C LEU A 682 -82.46 -95.82 111.66
N GLN A 683 -82.96 -97.03 111.35
CA GLN A 683 -83.82 -97.78 112.28
C GLN A 683 -83.07 -98.20 113.55
N ILE A 684 -81.82 -98.63 113.45
CA ILE A 684 -80.98 -98.98 114.61
C ILE A 684 -80.73 -97.76 115.50
N ASP A 685 -80.43 -96.59 114.92
CA ASP A 685 -80.20 -95.35 115.65
C ASP A 685 -81.48 -94.85 116.35
N GLN A 686 -82.64 -95.00 115.68
CA GLN A 686 -83.96 -94.72 116.27
C GLN A 686 -84.24 -95.66 117.46
N ILE A 687 -83.99 -96.96 117.31
CA ILE A 687 -84.17 -97.94 118.39
C ILE A 687 -83.19 -97.67 119.56
N ASN A 688 -81.96 -97.26 119.28
CA ASN A 688 -80.98 -96.92 120.31
C ASN A 688 -81.37 -95.66 121.10
N THR A 689 -81.96 -94.67 120.43
CA THR A 689 -82.49 -93.48 121.11
C THR A 689 -83.72 -93.81 121.96
N ASP A 690 -84.64 -94.61 121.44
CA ASP A 690 -85.80 -95.12 122.19
C ASP A 690 -85.36 -95.96 123.41
N LEU A 691 -84.39 -96.86 123.25
CA LEU A 691 -83.84 -97.68 124.34
C LEU A 691 -83.17 -96.83 125.44
N ASN A 692 -82.48 -95.75 125.07
CA ASN A 692 -81.87 -94.83 126.05
C ASN A 692 -82.94 -94.02 126.80
N LEU A 693 -84.00 -93.59 126.12
CA LEU A 693 -85.16 -92.97 126.77
C LEU A 693 -85.84 -93.96 127.73
N GLU A 694 -86.03 -95.20 127.31
CA GLU A 694 -86.64 -96.27 128.12
C GLU A 694 -85.79 -96.61 129.35
N ARG A 695 -84.46 -96.64 129.23
CA ARG A 695 -83.53 -96.78 130.36
C ARG A 695 -83.63 -95.62 131.35
N SER A 696 -83.76 -94.39 130.87
CA SER A 696 -83.97 -93.21 131.74
C SER A 696 -85.31 -93.26 132.47
N HIS A 697 -86.37 -93.71 131.79
CA HIS A 697 -87.68 -93.94 132.41
C HIS A 697 -87.65 -95.08 133.43
N ALA A 698 -86.98 -96.19 133.13
CA ALA A 698 -86.81 -97.31 134.04
C ALA A 698 -86.04 -96.90 135.31
N GLN A 699 -84.97 -96.12 135.18
CA GLN A 699 -84.22 -95.61 136.34
C GLN A 699 -85.09 -94.70 137.22
N LYS A 700 -85.86 -93.77 136.63
CA LYS A 700 -86.79 -92.91 137.38
C LYS A 700 -87.87 -93.73 138.11
N ASN A 701 -88.39 -94.78 137.48
CA ASN A 701 -89.36 -95.68 138.09
C ASN A 701 -88.74 -96.51 139.23
N GLU A 702 -87.49 -96.96 139.08
CA GLU A 702 -86.76 -97.70 140.11
C GLU A 702 -86.46 -96.81 141.33
N ASP A 703 -86.09 -95.55 141.12
CA ASP A 703 -85.88 -94.57 142.19
C ASP A 703 -87.20 -94.29 142.94
N ALA A 704 -88.32 -94.14 142.21
CA ALA A 704 -89.66 -94.00 142.80
C ALA A 704 -90.09 -95.26 143.57
N ARG A 705 -89.74 -96.47 143.08
CA ARG A 705 -89.99 -97.74 143.75
C ARG A 705 -89.23 -97.84 145.07
N GLN A 706 -87.95 -97.47 145.09
CA GLN A 706 -87.13 -97.46 146.31
C GLN A 706 -87.68 -96.48 147.35
N GLN A 707 -88.16 -95.31 146.92
CA GLN A 707 -88.80 -94.33 147.80
C GLN A 707 -90.11 -94.86 148.42
N LEU A 708 -90.93 -95.54 147.62
CA LEU A 708 -92.16 -96.21 148.10
C LEU A 708 -91.87 -97.43 148.99
N GLU A 709 -90.77 -98.16 148.76
CA GLU A 709 -90.32 -99.24 149.65
C GLU A 709 -89.87 -98.72 151.01
N CYS A 710 -89.17 -97.58 151.06
CA CYS A 710 -88.82 -96.91 152.32
C CYS A 710 -90.08 -96.47 153.09
N GLN A 711 -91.05 -95.86 152.42
CA GLN A 711 -92.34 -95.51 153.04
C GLN A 711 -93.11 -96.74 153.53
N ASN A 712 -93.11 -97.84 152.76
CA ASN A 712 -93.73 -99.09 153.20
C ASN A 712 -93.03 -99.72 154.41
N LYS A 713 -91.70 -99.62 154.51
CA LYS A 713 -90.96 -100.06 155.70
C LYS A 713 -91.32 -99.23 156.93
N GLU A 714 -91.41 -97.91 156.80
CA GLU A 714 -91.86 -97.03 157.89
C GLU A 714 -93.31 -97.32 158.33
N LEU A 715 -94.21 -97.57 157.36
CA LEU A 715 -95.59 -97.96 157.65
C LEU A 715 -95.68 -99.34 158.30
N LYS A 716 -94.84 -100.30 157.91
CA LYS A 716 -94.73 -101.60 158.59
C LYS A 716 -94.23 -101.45 160.03
N VAL A 717 -93.24 -100.61 160.29
CA VAL A 717 -92.76 -100.33 161.66
C VAL A 717 -93.86 -99.68 162.49
N LYS A 718 -94.59 -98.70 161.95
CA LYS A 718 -95.76 -98.10 162.62
C LYS A 718 -96.88 -99.10 162.88
N LEU A 719 -97.13 -100.04 161.95
CA LEU A 719 -98.08 -101.13 162.16
C LEU A 719 -97.61 -102.05 163.31
N GLN A 720 -96.31 -102.39 163.35
CA GLN A 720 -95.72 -103.22 164.40
C GLN A 720 -95.77 -102.55 165.78
N GLU A 721 -95.57 -101.23 165.85
CA GLU A 721 -95.71 -100.44 167.08
C GLU A 721 -97.16 -100.36 167.56
N MET A 722 -98.11 -100.22 166.63
CA MET A 722 -99.55 -100.26 166.93
C MET A 722 -100.01 -101.67 167.36
N GLU A 723 -99.52 -102.72 166.72
CA GLU A 723 -99.76 -104.11 167.13
C GLU A 723 -99.12 -104.41 168.50
N GLY A 724 -97.94 -103.85 168.77
CA GLY A 724 -97.25 -103.95 170.06
C GLY A 724 -98.04 -103.29 171.19
N THR A 725 -98.60 -102.10 170.94
CA THR A 725 -99.46 -101.40 171.91
C THR A 725 -100.81 -102.09 172.12
N VAL A 726 -101.38 -102.72 171.09
CA VAL A 726 -102.59 -103.54 171.23
C VAL A 726 -102.29 -104.83 172.00
N LYS A 727 -101.19 -105.52 171.68
CA LYS A 727 -100.77 -106.73 172.42
C LYS A 727 -100.41 -106.44 173.87
N SER A 728 -99.78 -105.30 174.19
CA SER A 728 -99.49 -104.95 175.59
C SER A 728 -100.75 -104.64 176.38
N LYS A 729 -101.76 -104.01 175.75
CA LYS A 729 -103.09 -103.82 176.34
C LYS A 729 -103.79 -105.15 176.60
N TYR A 730 -103.74 -106.11 175.66
CA TYR A 730 -104.29 -107.44 175.88
C TYR A 730 -103.53 -108.23 176.94
N LYS A 731 -102.20 -108.15 177.00
CA LYS A 731 -101.40 -108.77 178.06
C LYS A 731 -101.74 -108.19 179.43
N ALA A 732 -101.84 -106.87 179.58
CA ALA A 732 -102.24 -106.24 180.82
C ALA A 732 -103.65 -106.65 181.27
N SER A 733 -104.57 -106.82 180.31
CA SER A 733 -105.92 -107.33 180.58
C SER A 733 -105.93 -108.82 180.95
N ILE A 734 -105.06 -109.64 180.35
CA ILE A 734 -104.90 -111.07 180.70
C ILE A 734 -104.30 -111.21 182.09
N THR A 735 -103.24 -110.47 182.43
CA THR A 735 -102.63 -110.52 183.76
C THR A 735 -103.61 -110.05 184.85
N ALA A 736 -104.48 -109.08 184.53
CA ALA A 736 -105.57 -108.69 185.43
C ALA A 736 -106.63 -109.78 185.61
N LEU A 737 -106.88 -110.63 184.59
CA LEU A 737 -107.78 -111.77 184.67
C LEU A 737 -107.12 -112.97 185.38
N GLU A 738 -105.82 -113.21 185.16
CA GLU A 738 -105.03 -114.24 185.86
C GLU A 738 -104.87 -113.91 187.35
N ALA A 739 -104.64 -112.64 187.70
CA ALA A 739 -104.64 -112.20 189.10
C ALA A 739 -106.02 -112.39 189.77
N LYS A 740 -107.09 -112.32 188.97
CA LYS A 740 -108.47 -112.60 189.43
C LYS A 740 -108.73 -114.11 189.56
N ILE A 741 -108.08 -114.95 188.76
CA ILE A 741 -108.08 -116.42 188.92
C ILE A 741 -107.27 -116.82 190.15
N ALA A 742 -106.07 -116.27 190.37
CA ALA A 742 -105.28 -116.54 191.55
C ALA A 742 -105.98 -116.11 192.86
N GLN A 743 -106.71 -114.99 192.83
CA GLN A 743 -107.58 -114.58 193.95
C GLN A 743 -108.76 -115.54 194.20
N LEU A 744 -109.26 -116.22 193.16
CA LEU A 744 -110.33 -117.21 193.26
C LEU A 744 -109.78 -118.60 193.64
N GLU A 745 -108.55 -118.95 193.26
CA GLU A 745 -107.87 -120.18 193.67
C GLU A 745 -107.39 -120.10 195.14
N GLU A 746 -106.90 -118.95 195.61
CA GLU A 746 -106.53 -118.76 197.03
C GLU A 746 -107.77 -118.70 197.96
N GLN A 747 -108.96 -118.37 197.41
CA GLN A 747 -110.25 -118.55 198.09
C GLN A 747 -110.71 -120.01 198.10
N LEU A 748 -110.38 -120.81 197.07
CA LEU A 748 -110.70 -122.23 196.98
C LEU A 748 -109.78 -123.11 197.85
N GLU A 749 -108.50 -122.76 198.03
CA GLU A 749 -107.57 -123.50 198.90
C GLU A 749 -107.82 -123.25 200.41
N LYS A 750 -108.47 -122.14 200.76
CA LYS A 750 -108.91 -121.83 202.13
C LYS A 750 -110.30 -122.39 202.51
N GLU A 751 -111.13 -122.87 201.57
CA GLU A 751 -112.44 -123.51 201.86
C GLU A 751 -112.41 -125.07 201.88
N ILE A 752 -111.27 -125.72 201.61
CA ILE A 752 -111.12 -127.21 201.61
C ILE A 752 -110.23 -127.77 202.75
N LYS A 753 -109.64 -126.93 203.63
CA LYS A 753 -109.12 -127.37 204.94
C LYS A 753 -109.43 -126.33 206.00
#